data_AF-A0A2D8I2M2-F1
#
_entry.id   AF-A0A2D8I2M2-F1
#
_cell.length_a   1.000
_cell.length_b   1.000
_cell.length_c   1.000
_cell.angle_alpha   90.00
_cell.angle_beta   90.00
_cell.angle_gamma   90.00
#
_symmetry.space_group_name_H-M   'P 1'
#
loop_
_entity.id
_entity.type
_entity.pdbx_description
1 polymer ?
#
loop_
_entity_poly.entity_id
_entity_poly.type
_entity_poly.pdbx_seq_one_letter_code
_entity_poly.pdbx_strand_id
1 'polypeptide(L)'
;MVIRILSIILYAFFTLECLSSNYPFRTWTSKTGVKIEARFIETSGDQLTIERSDYKKFVFPLALLSNEDQIYVRGTLKSLSQTQTYSKQSQTPLSSSEALPIWSPAIISNWWQENAQNDWSKASDRLIENLRDIWVNKEKRSAREGRDFFSWFDHWRWLDLMNQLREKGGGESLSTVFVKIGSNPELRKIFLNALHPEDNQVAALYIFLSIAKDHPELVEQYGSLAVAYSVVFDQPFPRTWPHHQVARNDVPFDSALPSSRFAEMVNAHKSRQLEYDPTQLSVTELKFVVDHRLPKSELDWARESVKLRRASFDKIFSSIKYDRPRLEGGIFRWPYGDYSLGSIKEKGGICVDQAYFSSMAGKAKGIPTLTFVGQGSGGGHAWFGFLKNPGRWETDCGRYENQNYPVGNAIDPQRWKLITDDELGALARGEKNLTGFRGKAVDYFAWAQANPKANFYRESLQRARTLHPAYIEVWKEEANWVKNNISDLREKRNFWDAWLKAFSNTVDLKIEGQKNLADVYDEMGNPRQADRIRSLIVKQNRSGRFDLAIKEGAEQVMNLVSAKNWTSAEKAYERMVRDFEKTAGGELYYGLIRPYVEKLVSMDQKKQALDAIEYLKKRKVLDLGPGSIIALEMDKLIGQIN
;
A
#
# COMPACT_ATOMS: atom_id res chain seq x y z
N MET A 1 -12.58 -65.02 9.89
CA MET A 1 -13.93 -64.72 9.36
C MET A 1 -14.06 -63.19 9.38
N VAL A 2 -13.49 -62.46 8.41
CA VAL A 2 -14.10 -62.07 7.10
C VAL A 2 -15.30 -61.14 7.41
N ILE A 3 -15.29 -59.80 7.22
CA ILE A 3 -15.00 -58.96 6.02
C ILE A 3 -14.57 -57.52 6.42
N ARG A 4 -13.55 -56.98 5.73
CA ARG A 4 -13.10 -55.56 5.68
C ARG A 4 -14.00 -54.71 4.76
N ILE A 5 -13.77 -53.38 4.76
CA ILE A 5 -14.10 -52.32 3.74
C ILE A 5 -15.07 -51.30 4.37
N LEU A 6 -14.82 -49.98 4.45
CA LEU A 6 -14.11 -49.03 3.57
C LEU A 6 -13.49 -47.91 4.43
N SER A 7 -12.16 -47.74 4.38
CA SER A 7 -11.47 -46.55 4.88
C SER A 7 -11.36 -45.55 3.73
N ILE A 8 -12.06 -44.42 3.83
CA ILE A 8 -11.88 -43.29 2.90
C ILE A 8 -10.63 -42.53 3.35
N ILE A 9 -9.57 -42.65 2.55
CA ILE A 9 -8.33 -41.90 2.74
C ILE A 9 -8.52 -40.52 2.10
N LEU A 10 -8.48 -39.47 2.92
CA LEU A 10 -8.38 -38.08 2.47
C LEU A 10 -6.95 -37.84 1.98
N TYR A 11 -6.72 -37.95 0.67
CA TYR A 11 -5.50 -37.39 0.06
C TYR A 11 -5.81 -35.99 -0.46
N ALA A 12 -5.31 -34.98 0.24
CA ALA A 12 -5.31 -33.60 -0.22
C ALA A 12 -4.16 -33.41 -1.23
N PHE A 13 -4.46 -33.60 -2.51
CA PHE A 13 -3.64 -33.06 -3.60
C PHE A 13 -4.17 -31.67 -3.96
N PHE A 14 -3.38 -30.64 -3.69
CA PHE A 14 -3.57 -29.31 -4.23
C PHE A 14 -3.03 -29.30 -5.68
N THR A 15 -3.93 -29.46 -6.64
CA THR A 15 -3.72 -29.03 -8.02
C THR A 15 -4.89 -28.14 -8.42
N LEU A 16 -4.56 -26.91 -8.84
CA LEU A 16 -5.49 -26.01 -9.51
C LEU A 16 -6.00 -26.72 -10.77
N GLU A 17 -7.33 -26.71 -10.97
CA GLU A 17 -7.89 -26.41 -12.28
C GLU A 17 -9.38 -26.01 -12.16
N CYS A 18 -9.69 -24.91 -12.85
CA CYS A 18 -10.97 -24.24 -12.93
C CYS A 18 -11.82 -24.89 -14.01
N LEU A 19 -12.72 -25.80 -13.62
CA LEU A 19 -13.79 -26.31 -14.49
C LEU A 19 -15.19 -26.05 -13.92
N SER A 20 -15.32 -25.25 -12.85
CA SER A 20 -16.55 -25.20 -12.07
C SER A 20 -17.73 -24.41 -12.66
N SER A 21 -17.55 -23.58 -13.69
CA SER A 21 -18.61 -22.66 -14.13
C SER A 21 -19.56 -23.16 -15.23
N ASN A 22 -19.36 -24.35 -15.79
CA ASN A 22 -20.12 -24.78 -16.98
C ASN A 22 -21.38 -25.59 -16.68
N TYR A 23 -21.62 -25.97 -15.42
CA TYR A 23 -22.72 -26.85 -15.07
C TYR A 23 -23.61 -26.23 -13.98
N PRO A 24 -24.94 -26.22 -14.15
CA PRO A 24 -25.85 -25.75 -13.12
C PRO A 24 -25.76 -26.66 -11.89
N PHE A 25 -26.05 -26.10 -10.71
CA PHE A 25 -26.26 -26.90 -9.51
C PHE A 25 -27.43 -27.85 -9.74
N ARG A 26 -27.23 -29.12 -9.39
CA ARG A 26 -28.26 -30.16 -9.43
C ARG A 26 -28.10 -31.10 -8.24
N THR A 27 -29.16 -31.84 -7.97
CA THR A 27 -29.15 -32.88 -6.95
C THR A 27 -28.58 -34.17 -7.54
N TRP A 28 -27.44 -34.60 -7.01
CA TRP A 28 -26.81 -35.89 -7.31
C TRP A 28 -27.29 -36.92 -6.30
N THR A 29 -27.56 -38.13 -6.77
CA THR A 29 -28.06 -39.23 -5.95
C THR A 29 -27.11 -40.42 -6.07
N SER A 30 -26.59 -40.90 -4.95
CA SER A 30 -25.82 -42.14 -4.89
C SER A 30 -26.72 -43.37 -5.07
N LYS A 31 -26.15 -44.54 -5.42
CA LYS A 31 -26.87 -45.82 -5.48
C LYS A 31 -27.52 -46.23 -4.17
N THR A 32 -27.02 -45.73 -3.04
CA THR A 32 -27.57 -45.97 -1.70
C THR A 32 -28.62 -44.93 -1.29
N GLY A 33 -28.99 -44.00 -2.19
CA GLY A 33 -30.05 -43.01 -1.98
C GLY A 33 -29.62 -41.71 -1.30
N VAL A 34 -28.34 -41.55 -0.96
CA VAL A 34 -27.80 -40.28 -0.40
C VAL A 34 -27.81 -39.21 -1.49
N LYS A 35 -28.31 -38.02 -1.15
CA LYS A 35 -28.45 -36.88 -2.06
C LYS A 35 -27.49 -35.75 -1.69
N ILE A 36 -26.93 -35.08 -2.69
CA ILE A 36 -26.06 -33.91 -2.52
C ILE A 36 -26.33 -32.89 -3.63
N GLU A 37 -26.51 -31.62 -3.25
CA GLU A 37 -26.64 -30.53 -4.21
C GLU A 37 -25.25 -29.98 -4.56
N ALA A 38 -24.88 -30.11 -5.83
CA ALA A 38 -23.57 -29.73 -6.32
C ALA A 38 -23.61 -29.50 -7.84
N ARG A 39 -22.60 -28.84 -8.38
CA ARG A 39 -22.38 -28.76 -9.83
C ARG A 39 -21.31 -29.75 -10.28
N PHE A 40 -21.48 -30.29 -11.48
CA PHE A 40 -20.45 -31.10 -12.13
C PHE A 40 -19.21 -30.24 -12.41
N ILE A 41 -18.01 -30.82 -12.32
CA ILE A 41 -16.75 -30.14 -12.61
C ILE A 41 -16.07 -30.83 -13.79
N GLU A 42 -15.67 -32.08 -13.60
CA GLU A 42 -14.90 -32.83 -14.59
C GLU A 42 -15.00 -34.34 -14.33
N THR A 43 -14.54 -35.11 -15.31
CA THR A 43 -14.24 -36.54 -15.14
C THR A 43 -12.79 -36.81 -15.46
N SER A 44 -12.11 -37.57 -14.59
CA SER A 44 -10.77 -38.11 -14.84
C SER A 44 -10.84 -39.64 -14.72
N GLY A 45 -10.73 -40.33 -15.87
CA GLY A 45 -10.94 -41.78 -15.93
C GLY A 45 -12.36 -42.18 -15.51
N ASP A 46 -12.47 -43.02 -14.49
CA ASP A 46 -13.74 -43.48 -13.89
C ASP A 46 -14.24 -42.59 -12.74
N GLN A 47 -13.48 -41.54 -12.39
CA GLN A 47 -13.80 -40.63 -11.29
C GLN A 47 -14.54 -39.39 -11.77
N LEU A 48 -15.49 -38.97 -10.94
CA LEU A 48 -16.31 -37.79 -11.10
C LEU A 48 -15.95 -36.76 -10.02
N THR A 49 -15.73 -35.52 -10.44
CA THR A 49 -15.57 -34.38 -9.52
C THR A 49 -16.83 -33.51 -9.53
N ILE A 50 -17.42 -33.26 -8.35
CA ILE A 50 -18.53 -32.32 -8.16
C ILE A 50 -18.18 -31.28 -7.09
N GLU A 51 -18.78 -30.09 -7.14
CA GLU A 51 -18.53 -28.99 -6.20
C GLU A 51 -19.82 -28.44 -5.60
N ARG A 52 -19.84 -28.27 -4.28
CA ARG A 52 -20.96 -27.67 -3.54
C ARG A 52 -20.92 -26.13 -3.57
N SER A 53 -22.00 -25.50 -3.12
CA SER A 53 -22.11 -24.04 -3.03
C SER A 53 -21.11 -23.38 -2.06
N ASP A 54 -20.52 -24.14 -1.14
CA ASP A 54 -19.45 -23.72 -0.23
C ASP A 54 -18.04 -23.96 -0.79
N TYR A 55 -17.92 -24.23 -2.10
CA TYR A 55 -16.68 -24.51 -2.83
C TYR A 55 -15.97 -25.81 -2.41
N LYS A 56 -16.59 -26.67 -1.60
CA LYS A 56 -16.03 -27.99 -1.31
C LYS A 56 -16.22 -28.93 -2.51
N LYS A 57 -15.10 -29.49 -2.98
CA LYS A 57 -15.05 -30.49 -4.05
C LYS A 57 -15.10 -31.90 -3.49
N PHE A 58 -15.82 -32.79 -4.18
CA PHE A 58 -15.92 -34.21 -3.88
C PHE A 58 -15.53 -34.98 -5.14
N VAL A 59 -14.65 -35.96 -4.97
CA VAL A 59 -14.21 -36.87 -6.03
C VAL A 59 -14.64 -38.28 -5.65
N PHE A 60 -15.34 -38.97 -6.56
CA PHE A 60 -15.77 -40.35 -6.34
C PHE A 60 -16.03 -41.09 -7.67
N PRO A 61 -16.01 -42.43 -7.69
CA PRO A 61 -16.28 -43.20 -8.91
C PRO A 61 -17.68 -42.92 -9.46
N LEU A 62 -17.80 -42.71 -10.78
CA LEU A 62 -19.08 -42.48 -11.47
C LEU A 62 -20.08 -43.63 -11.20
N ALA A 63 -19.58 -44.85 -11.00
CA ALA A 63 -20.38 -46.02 -10.69
C ALA A 63 -21.09 -45.97 -9.32
N LEU A 64 -20.75 -45.03 -8.43
CA LEU A 64 -21.44 -44.84 -7.15
C LEU A 64 -22.74 -44.04 -7.27
N LEU A 65 -22.97 -43.40 -8.42
CA LEU A 65 -24.18 -42.62 -8.68
C LEU A 65 -25.33 -43.47 -9.22
N SER A 66 -26.54 -42.91 -9.09
CA SER A 66 -27.76 -43.41 -9.69
C SER A 66 -27.61 -43.57 -11.21
N ASN A 67 -28.41 -44.43 -11.83
CA ASN A 67 -28.37 -44.63 -13.27
C ASN A 67 -28.71 -43.33 -14.02
N GLU A 68 -29.62 -42.51 -13.49
CA GLU A 68 -29.99 -41.20 -14.05
C GLU A 68 -28.80 -40.23 -14.06
N ASP A 69 -28.06 -40.16 -12.95
CA ASP A 69 -26.89 -39.28 -12.85
C ASP A 69 -25.72 -39.77 -13.71
N GLN A 70 -25.56 -41.08 -13.87
CA GLN A 70 -24.59 -41.64 -14.82
C GLN A 70 -24.93 -41.31 -16.27
N ILE A 71 -26.22 -41.35 -16.64
CA ILE A 71 -26.69 -40.96 -17.98
C ILE A 71 -26.44 -39.48 -18.21
N TYR A 72 -26.71 -38.63 -17.20
CA TYR A 72 -26.43 -37.20 -17.25
C TYR A 72 -24.96 -36.93 -17.56
N VAL A 73 -24.03 -37.50 -16.79
CA VAL A 73 -22.58 -37.30 -17.00
C VAL A 73 -22.14 -37.77 -18.39
N ARG A 74 -22.61 -38.94 -18.84
CA ARG A 74 -22.29 -39.45 -20.19
C ARG A 74 -22.86 -38.58 -21.31
N GLY A 75 -24.06 -38.03 -21.14
CA GLY A 75 -24.68 -37.10 -22.08
C GLY A 75 -23.91 -35.78 -22.17
N THR A 76 -23.48 -35.26 -21.03
CA THR A 76 -22.61 -34.08 -20.93
C THR A 76 -21.24 -34.29 -21.61
N LEU A 77 -20.65 -35.48 -21.49
CA LEU A 77 -19.39 -35.79 -22.18
C LEU A 77 -19.55 -35.92 -23.70
N LYS A 78 -20.70 -36.42 -24.17
CA LYS A 78 -21.02 -36.47 -25.60
C LYS A 78 -21.26 -35.08 -26.20
N SER A 79 -21.89 -34.16 -25.48
CA SER A 79 -22.08 -32.79 -25.98
C SER A 79 -20.76 -32.04 -26.13
N LEU A 80 -19.79 -32.29 -25.24
CA LEU A 80 -18.40 -31.78 -25.33
C LEU A 80 -17.64 -32.35 -26.54
N SER A 81 -17.91 -33.60 -26.91
CA SER A 81 -17.26 -34.25 -28.07
C SER A 81 -17.86 -33.81 -29.41
N GLN A 82 -19.16 -33.47 -29.46
CA GLN A 82 -19.82 -33.01 -30.67
C GLN A 82 -19.56 -31.53 -31.00
N THR A 83 -19.20 -30.70 -30.01
CA THR A 83 -18.81 -29.30 -30.25
C THR A 83 -17.45 -29.14 -30.95
N GLN A 84 -16.62 -30.19 -31.00
CA GLN A 84 -15.32 -30.17 -31.71
C GLN A 84 -15.42 -30.42 -33.23
N THR A 85 -16.59 -30.79 -33.78
CA THR A 85 -16.73 -31.13 -35.21
C THR A 85 -17.45 -30.08 -36.07
N TYR A 86 -17.98 -29.00 -35.48
CA TYR A 86 -18.55 -27.85 -36.20
C TYR A 86 -17.80 -26.56 -35.84
N SER A 87 -16.59 -26.40 -36.36
CA SER A 87 -15.97 -25.08 -36.61
C SER A 87 -14.69 -25.22 -37.43
N LYS A 88 -14.81 -25.75 -38.66
CA LYS A 88 -13.91 -25.36 -39.76
C LYS A 88 -14.58 -24.23 -40.52
N GLN A 89 -14.65 -23.06 -39.91
CA GLN A 89 -14.73 -21.80 -40.63
C GLN A 89 -13.75 -20.84 -39.98
N SER A 90 -12.82 -20.35 -40.80
CA SER A 90 -11.84 -19.34 -40.46
C SER A 90 -12.51 -18.17 -39.74
N GLN A 91 -12.21 -17.99 -38.46
CA GLN A 91 -12.40 -16.70 -37.80
C GLN A 91 -11.18 -15.84 -38.10
N THR A 92 -11.26 -15.10 -39.20
CA THR A 92 -10.52 -13.85 -39.39
C THR A 92 -11.06 -12.78 -38.43
N PRO A 93 -10.28 -11.72 -38.14
CA PRO A 93 -10.14 -11.11 -36.82
C PRO A 93 -11.43 -10.44 -36.36
N LEU A 94 -11.58 -10.29 -35.04
CA LEU A 94 -12.76 -9.74 -34.34
C LEU A 94 -13.55 -8.78 -35.26
N SER A 95 -14.86 -8.95 -35.36
CA SER A 95 -15.74 -7.94 -35.96
C SER A 95 -16.43 -7.17 -34.83
N SER A 96 -16.84 -5.95 -35.13
CA SER A 96 -17.14 -4.86 -34.21
C SER A 96 -18.50 -4.93 -33.49
N SER A 97 -19.03 -6.11 -33.12
CA SER A 97 -20.36 -6.15 -32.49
C SER A 97 -20.68 -7.24 -31.46
N GLU A 98 -19.77 -8.16 -31.13
CA GLU A 98 -20.08 -9.23 -30.16
C GLU A 98 -19.49 -8.96 -28.76
N ALA A 99 -20.24 -9.35 -27.72
CA ALA A 99 -19.80 -9.25 -26.33
C ALA A 99 -18.47 -10.00 -26.13
N LEU A 100 -17.57 -9.45 -25.30
CA LEU A 100 -16.29 -10.09 -24.98
C LEU A 100 -16.53 -11.52 -24.46
N PRO A 101 -15.78 -12.53 -24.94
CA PRO A 101 -15.98 -13.89 -24.49
C PRO A 101 -15.62 -14.03 -23.01
N ILE A 102 -16.19 -15.06 -22.36
CA ILE A 102 -15.95 -15.36 -20.95
C ILE A 102 -14.45 -15.62 -20.74
N TRP A 103 -13.84 -14.92 -19.78
CA TRP A 103 -12.39 -14.98 -19.52
C TRP A 103 -12.02 -16.30 -18.83
N SER A 104 -11.90 -17.36 -19.63
CA SER A 104 -11.61 -18.73 -19.19
C SER A 104 -10.21 -19.18 -19.59
N PRO A 105 -9.64 -20.22 -18.96
CA PRO A 105 -8.33 -20.78 -19.35
C PRO A 105 -8.21 -21.09 -20.84
N ALA A 106 -9.27 -21.62 -21.46
CA ALA A 106 -9.29 -21.89 -22.90
C ALA A 106 -9.21 -20.61 -23.73
N ILE A 107 -9.95 -19.56 -23.36
CA ILE A 107 -9.91 -18.27 -24.05
C ILE A 107 -8.55 -17.59 -23.90
N ILE A 108 -7.95 -17.66 -22.70
CA ILE A 108 -6.59 -17.14 -22.46
C ILE A 108 -5.57 -17.87 -23.35
N SER A 109 -5.62 -19.21 -23.34
CA SER A 109 -4.71 -20.04 -24.14
C SER A 109 -4.85 -19.74 -25.63
N ASN A 110 -6.09 -19.71 -26.15
CA ASN A 110 -6.35 -19.41 -27.56
C ASN A 110 -5.86 -18.01 -27.93
N TRP A 111 -6.14 -17.00 -27.09
CA TRP A 111 -5.69 -15.64 -27.34
C TRP A 111 -4.17 -15.56 -27.46
N TRP A 112 -3.42 -16.19 -26.54
CA TRP A 112 -1.97 -16.20 -26.60
C TRP A 112 -1.43 -17.05 -27.75
N GLN A 113 -2.08 -18.15 -28.13
CA GLN A 113 -1.68 -18.92 -29.32
C GLN A 113 -1.80 -18.09 -30.60
N GLU A 114 -2.84 -17.29 -30.73
CA GLU A 114 -3.08 -16.42 -31.89
C GLU A 114 -2.21 -15.16 -31.89
N ASN A 115 -1.76 -14.70 -30.71
CA ASN A 115 -1.12 -13.38 -30.56
C ASN A 115 0.29 -13.41 -29.98
N ALA A 116 0.87 -14.56 -29.61
CA ALA A 116 2.17 -14.63 -28.93
C ALA A 116 3.34 -14.02 -29.73
N GLN A 117 3.27 -14.04 -31.06
CA GLN A 117 4.31 -13.48 -31.94
C GLN A 117 3.88 -12.16 -32.62
N ASN A 118 2.69 -11.65 -32.29
CA ASN A 118 2.15 -10.45 -32.91
C ASN A 118 2.75 -9.18 -32.29
N ASP A 119 2.65 -8.10 -33.04
CA ASP A 119 2.75 -6.75 -32.49
C ASP A 119 1.52 -6.49 -31.60
N TRP A 120 1.72 -6.52 -30.28
CA TRP A 120 0.67 -6.35 -29.29
C TRP A 120 0.10 -4.93 -29.23
N SER A 121 0.70 -3.94 -29.90
CA SER A 121 0.18 -2.56 -29.96
C SER A 121 -1.25 -2.53 -30.52
N LYS A 122 -1.43 -3.06 -31.73
CA LYS A 122 -2.74 -3.10 -32.41
C LYS A 122 -3.78 -3.90 -31.64
N ALA A 123 -3.37 -5.01 -31.01
CA ALA A 123 -4.27 -5.82 -30.20
C ALA A 123 -4.71 -5.07 -28.93
N SER A 124 -3.78 -4.34 -28.29
CA SER A 124 -4.05 -3.49 -27.14
C SER A 124 -5.02 -2.36 -27.49
N ASP A 125 -4.75 -1.59 -28.56
CA ASP A 125 -5.58 -0.47 -29.01
C ASP A 125 -7.02 -0.90 -29.28
N ARG A 126 -7.15 -1.99 -30.03
CA ARG A 126 -8.44 -2.59 -30.33
C ARG A 126 -9.21 -3.02 -29.08
N LEU A 127 -8.52 -3.62 -28.12
CA LEU A 127 -9.14 -4.13 -26.90
C LEU A 127 -9.67 -2.98 -26.04
N ILE A 128 -8.91 -1.89 -25.87
CA ILE A 128 -9.38 -0.74 -25.09
C ILE A 128 -10.52 0.02 -25.78
N GLU A 129 -10.50 0.13 -27.10
CA GLU A 129 -11.64 0.69 -27.86
C GLU A 129 -12.93 -0.10 -27.63
N ASN A 130 -12.86 -1.43 -27.72
CA ASN A 130 -13.99 -2.31 -27.43
C ASN A 130 -14.49 -2.18 -25.99
N LEU A 131 -13.58 -2.14 -25.01
CA LEU A 131 -13.93 -1.96 -23.59
C LEU A 131 -14.62 -0.61 -23.35
N ARG A 132 -14.14 0.47 -23.99
CA ARG A 132 -14.75 1.80 -23.92
C ARG A 132 -16.15 1.82 -24.56
N ASP A 133 -16.34 1.18 -25.71
CA ASP A 133 -17.66 1.06 -26.34
C ASP A 133 -18.65 0.32 -25.42
N ILE A 134 -18.24 -0.82 -24.87
CA ILE A 134 -19.05 -1.56 -23.88
C ILE A 134 -19.40 -0.66 -22.69
N TRP A 135 -18.45 0.15 -22.21
CA TRP A 135 -18.65 1.06 -21.08
C TRP A 135 -19.58 2.24 -21.36
N VAL A 136 -19.71 2.70 -22.61
CA VAL A 136 -20.55 3.87 -22.93
C VAL A 136 -21.92 3.46 -23.47
N ASN A 137 -22.02 2.33 -24.18
CA ASN A 137 -23.27 1.84 -24.76
C ASN A 137 -24.24 1.25 -23.71
N LYS A 138 -25.36 1.93 -23.46
CA LYS A 138 -26.34 1.56 -22.41
C LYS A 138 -26.92 0.15 -22.61
N GLU A 139 -27.06 -0.31 -23.85
CA GLU A 139 -27.57 -1.64 -24.19
C GLU A 139 -26.58 -2.74 -23.77
N LYS A 140 -25.29 -2.42 -23.72
CA LYS A 140 -24.21 -3.30 -23.25
C LYS A 140 -23.93 -3.19 -21.76
N ARG A 141 -24.79 -2.51 -20.98
CA ARG A 141 -24.57 -2.24 -19.54
C ARG A 141 -24.41 -3.51 -18.71
N SER A 142 -25.16 -4.57 -19.01
CA SER A 142 -25.03 -5.87 -18.34
C SER A 142 -23.64 -6.49 -18.53
N ALA A 143 -22.99 -6.24 -19.68
CA ALA A 143 -21.63 -6.69 -19.94
C ALA A 143 -20.57 -5.90 -19.14
N ARG A 144 -20.83 -4.63 -18.79
CA ARG A 144 -19.94 -3.81 -17.93
C ARG A 144 -19.89 -4.31 -16.49
N GLU A 145 -21.04 -4.76 -15.99
CA GLU A 145 -21.21 -5.23 -14.62
C GLU A 145 -21.02 -6.75 -14.50
N GLY A 146 -20.82 -7.42 -15.65
CA GLY A 146 -20.55 -8.84 -15.80
C GLY A 146 -19.18 -9.27 -15.28
N ARG A 147 -18.99 -10.59 -15.18
CA ARG A 147 -17.89 -11.21 -14.43
C ARG A 147 -16.49 -10.90 -15.00
N ASP A 148 -16.39 -10.67 -16.32
CA ASP A 148 -15.10 -10.73 -17.04
C ASP A 148 -14.66 -9.43 -17.69
N PHE A 149 -15.45 -8.35 -17.63
CA PHE A 149 -15.04 -7.04 -18.17
C PHE A 149 -13.68 -6.62 -17.60
N PHE A 150 -13.54 -6.69 -16.28
CA PHE A 150 -12.30 -6.32 -15.62
C PHE A 150 -11.16 -7.32 -15.85
N SER A 151 -11.46 -8.59 -16.13
CA SER A 151 -10.45 -9.58 -16.54
C SER A 151 -9.82 -9.25 -17.90
N TRP A 152 -10.65 -8.81 -18.85
CA TRP A 152 -10.18 -8.29 -20.15
C TRP A 152 -9.46 -6.96 -20.01
N PHE A 153 -9.92 -6.09 -19.11
CA PHE A 153 -9.23 -4.84 -18.80
C PHE A 153 -7.84 -5.10 -18.19
N ASP A 154 -7.70 -6.04 -17.26
CA ASP A 154 -6.41 -6.44 -16.71
C ASP A 154 -5.50 -7.02 -17.80
N HIS A 155 -6.05 -7.79 -18.73
CA HIS A 155 -5.29 -8.27 -19.88
C HIS A 155 -4.82 -7.11 -20.76
N TRP A 156 -5.66 -6.12 -21.03
CA TRP A 156 -5.25 -4.90 -21.72
C TRP A 156 -4.12 -4.17 -20.98
N ARG A 157 -4.27 -3.94 -19.67
CA ARG A 157 -3.22 -3.29 -18.85
C ARG A 157 -1.88 -4.00 -18.96
N TRP A 158 -1.90 -5.32 -18.98
CA TRP A 158 -0.69 -6.14 -19.15
C TRP A 158 -0.01 -5.90 -20.50
N LEU A 159 -0.78 -5.88 -21.60
CA LEU A 159 -0.26 -5.56 -22.94
C LEU A 159 0.27 -4.14 -23.03
N ASP A 160 -0.49 -3.18 -22.49
CA ASP A 160 -0.15 -1.76 -22.50
C ASP A 160 1.20 -1.49 -21.83
N LEU A 161 1.45 -2.07 -20.65
CA LEU A 161 2.75 -1.93 -19.97
C LEU A 161 3.92 -2.48 -20.79
N MET A 162 3.72 -3.57 -21.53
CA MET A 162 4.76 -4.14 -22.38
C MET A 162 5.02 -3.29 -23.63
N ASN A 163 3.97 -2.68 -24.20
CA ASN A 163 4.12 -1.73 -25.29
C ASN A 163 4.93 -0.51 -24.82
N GLN A 164 4.59 0.05 -23.65
CA GLN A 164 5.37 1.14 -23.04
C GLN A 164 6.83 0.75 -22.75
N LEU A 165 7.08 -0.50 -22.34
CA LEU A 165 8.45 -1.01 -22.14
C LEU A 165 9.24 -1.08 -23.46
N ARG A 166 8.59 -1.55 -24.53
CA ARG A 166 9.18 -1.62 -25.88
C ARG A 166 9.47 -0.25 -26.47
N GLU A 167 8.57 0.72 -26.28
CA GLU A 167 8.78 2.11 -26.69
C GLU A 167 10.02 2.75 -26.04
N LYS A 168 10.35 2.35 -24.80
CA LYS A 168 11.57 2.77 -24.10
C LYS A 168 12.83 1.97 -24.50
N GLY A 169 12.75 1.15 -25.55
CA GLY A 169 13.87 0.33 -26.04
C GLY A 169 14.16 -0.91 -25.21
N GLY A 170 13.23 -1.33 -24.33
CA GLY A 170 13.36 -2.50 -23.47
C GLY A 170 12.49 -3.69 -23.90
N GLY A 171 12.61 -4.81 -23.19
CA GLY A 171 11.60 -5.88 -23.22
C GLY A 171 11.70 -6.93 -24.34
N GLU A 172 12.50 -6.73 -25.40
CA GLU A 172 12.62 -7.73 -26.48
C GLU A 172 13.02 -9.10 -25.94
N SER A 173 14.08 -9.15 -25.12
CA SER A 173 14.59 -10.36 -24.46
C SER A 173 13.69 -10.91 -23.33
N LEU A 174 12.57 -10.24 -23.05
CA LEU A 174 11.58 -10.61 -22.04
C LEU A 174 10.25 -11.07 -22.66
N SER A 175 10.11 -11.07 -23.99
CA SER A 175 8.84 -11.38 -24.67
C SER A 175 8.32 -12.78 -24.33
N THR A 176 9.18 -13.80 -24.29
CA THR A 176 8.78 -15.17 -23.94
C THR A 176 8.25 -15.28 -22.52
N VAL A 177 8.94 -14.67 -21.54
CA VAL A 177 8.49 -14.69 -20.14
C VAL A 177 7.23 -13.85 -19.95
N PHE A 178 7.10 -12.75 -20.68
CA PHE A 178 5.90 -11.91 -20.68
C PHE A 178 4.66 -12.70 -21.13
N VAL A 179 4.76 -13.49 -22.21
CA VAL A 179 3.67 -14.37 -22.68
C VAL A 179 3.34 -15.44 -21.64
N LYS A 180 4.37 -16.08 -21.06
CA LYS A 180 4.19 -17.12 -20.03
C LYS A 180 3.42 -16.57 -18.82
N ILE A 181 3.84 -15.43 -18.28
CA ILE A 181 3.17 -14.77 -17.15
C ILE A 181 1.79 -14.25 -17.59
N GLY A 182 1.66 -13.72 -18.80
CA GLY A 182 0.39 -13.27 -19.35
C GLY A 182 -0.67 -14.37 -19.45
N SER A 183 -0.23 -15.63 -19.58
CA SER A 183 -1.07 -16.83 -19.57
C SER A 183 -1.41 -17.33 -18.16
N ASN A 184 -0.84 -16.74 -17.11
CA ASN A 184 -1.13 -17.02 -15.71
C ASN A 184 -1.93 -15.86 -15.08
N PRO A 185 -3.28 -15.96 -14.99
CA PRO A 185 -4.12 -14.88 -14.50
C PRO A 185 -3.80 -14.45 -13.07
N GLU A 186 -3.41 -15.38 -12.21
CA GLU A 186 -3.14 -15.10 -10.79
C GLU A 186 -1.87 -14.26 -10.65
N LEU A 187 -0.74 -14.66 -11.25
CA LEU A 187 0.50 -13.89 -11.20
C LEU A 187 0.33 -12.50 -11.83
N ARG A 188 -0.35 -12.43 -12.97
CA ARG A 188 -0.66 -11.16 -13.63
C ARG A 188 -1.47 -10.25 -12.71
N LYS A 189 -2.50 -10.79 -12.05
CA LYS A 189 -3.36 -10.03 -11.14
C LYS A 189 -2.61 -9.56 -9.89
N ILE A 190 -1.76 -10.42 -9.30
CA ILE A 190 -0.92 -10.03 -8.16
C ILE A 190 -0.04 -8.82 -8.53
N PHE A 191 0.60 -8.85 -9.70
CA PHE A 191 1.42 -7.74 -10.19
C PHE A 191 0.58 -6.47 -10.44
N LEU A 192 -0.49 -6.57 -11.23
CA LEU A 192 -1.31 -5.42 -11.62
C LEU A 192 -2.03 -4.75 -10.45
N ASN A 193 -2.41 -5.53 -9.42
CA ASN A 193 -3.04 -4.99 -8.21
C ASN A 193 -2.05 -4.35 -7.24
N ALA A 194 -0.76 -4.69 -7.35
CA ALA A 194 0.27 -4.08 -6.52
C ALA A 194 0.70 -2.71 -7.04
N LEU A 195 0.50 -2.41 -8.32
CA LEU A 195 0.90 -1.14 -8.93
C LEU A 195 0.15 0.05 -8.33
N HIS A 196 0.90 1.09 -7.99
CA HIS A 196 0.40 2.39 -7.58
C HIS A 196 0.53 3.41 -8.74
N PRO A 197 -0.34 4.44 -8.84
CA PRO A 197 -0.20 5.49 -9.85
C PRO A 197 1.13 6.27 -9.82
N GLU A 198 1.80 6.28 -8.66
CA GLU A 198 3.11 6.92 -8.47
C GLU A 198 4.30 6.01 -8.79
N ASP A 199 4.07 4.72 -9.05
CA ASP A 199 5.14 3.79 -9.40
C ASP A 199 5.68 4.10 -10.80
N ASN A 200 6.96 3.78 -11.02
CA ASN A 200 7.48 3.62 -12.36
C ASN A 200 7.07 2.24 -12.90
N GLN A 201 5.81 2.12 -13.31
CA GLN A 201 5.18 0.84 -13.66
C GLN A 201 5.93 0.06 -14.76
N VAL A 202 6.58 0.76 -15.69
CA VAL A 202 7.41 0.14 -16.73
C VAL A 202 8.68 -0.48 -16.15
N ALA A 203 9.34 0.21 -15.21
CA ALA A 203 10.49 -0.35 -14.50
C ALA A 203 10.08 -1.51 -13.57
N ALA A 204 8.94 -1.38 -12.88
CA ALA A 204 8.38 -2.47 -12.10
C ALA A 204 8.12 -3.72 -12.96
N LEU A 205 7.53 -3.56 -14.16
CA LEU A 205 7.31 -4.66 -15.10
C LEU A 205 8.64 -5.28 -15.52
N TYR A 206 9.63 -4.47 -15.89
CA TYR A 206 10.95 -4.94 -16.28
C TYR A 206 11.60 -5.77 -15.17
N ILE A 207 11.57 -5.31 -13.93
CA ILE A 207 12.10 -6.03 -12.77
C ILE A 207 11.36 -7.34 -12.57
N PHE A 208 10.03 -7.32 -12.58
CA PHE A 208 9.20 -8.52 -12.37
C PHE A 208 9.50 -9.61 -13.42
N LEU A 209 9.54 -9.23 -14.69
CA LEU A 209 9.84 -10.14 -15.79
C LEU A 209 11.29 -10.62 -15.74
N SER A 210 12.24 -9.80 -15.29
CA SER A 210 13.63 -10.22 -15.10
C SER A 210 13.76 -11.27 -14.00
N ILE A 211 13.07 -11.08 -12.86
CA ILE A 211 13.00 -12.09 -11.80
C ILE A 211 12.38 -13.39 -12.34
N ALA A 212 11.28 -13.29 -13.09
CA ALA A 212 10.61 -14.45 -13.68
C ALA A 212 11.44 -15.17 -14.75
N LYS A 213 12.30 -14.44 -15.47
CA LYS A 213 13.24 -15.01 -16.44
C LYS A 213 14.37 -15.76 -15.75
N ASP A 214 14.94 -15.18 -14.70
CA ASP A 214 16.07 -15.76 -13.97
C ASP A 214 15.62 -16.93 -13.08
N HIS A 215 14.39 -16.88 -12.57
CA HIS A 215 13.86 -17.83 -11.58
C HIS A 215 12.41 -18.27 -11.88
N PRO A 216 12.14 -18.92 -13.03
CA PRO A 216 10.79 -19.19 -13.52
C PRO A 216 9.94 -20.04 -12.56
N GLU A 217 10.52 -21.07 -11.95
CA GLU A 217 9.81 -21.94 -11.00
C GLU A 217 9.56 -21.23 -9.66
N LEU A 218 10.50 -20.40 -9.21
CA LEU A 218 10.37 -19.71 -7.93
C LEU A 218 9.31 -18.61 -7.99
N VAL A 219 9.15 -17.92 -9.12
CA VAL A 219 8.12 -16.87 -9.25
C VAL A 219 6.71 -17.43 -9.16
N GLU A 220 6.47 -18.66 -9.60
CA GLU A 220 5.16 -19.30 -9.47
C GLU A 220 4.79 -19.52 -7.99
N GLN A 221 5.75 -19.87 -7.14
CA GLN A 221 5.55 -20.07 -5.71
C GLN A 221 5.63 -18.77 -4.88
N TYR A 222 6.52 -17.86 -5.25
CA TYR A 222 6.85 -16.64 -4.50
C TYR A 222 6.43 -15.37 -5.24
N GLY A 223 5.32 -15.42 -5.99
CA GLY A 223 4.83 -14.32 -6.83
C GLY A 223 4.73 -12.99 -6.08
N SER A 224 4.13 -12.99 -4.88
CA SER A 224 4.02 -11.78 -4.06
C SER A 224 5.38 -11.18 -3.67
N LEU A 225 6.40 -12.01 -3.43
CA LEU A 225 7.75 -11.55 -3.12
C LEU A 225 8.44 -10.95 -4.35
N ALA A 226 8.29 -11.58 -5.51
CA ALA A 226 8.81 -11.05 -6.77
C ALA A 226 8.17 -9.68 -7.09
N VAL A 227 6.86 -9.56 -6.90
CA VAL A 227 6.14 -8.29 -7.08
C VAL A 227 6.58 -7.25 -6.05
N ALA A 228 6.78 -7.60 -4.78
CA ALA A 228 7.28 -6.67 -3.76
C ALA A 228 8.65 -6.08 -4.13
N TYR A 229 9.60 -6.90 -4.60
CA TYR A 229 10.86 -6.38 -5.15
C TYR A 229 10.64 -5.45 -6.34
N SER A 230 9.68 -5.79 -7.21
CA SER A 230 9.40 -5.02 -8.41
C SER A 230 8.88 -3.63 -8.12
N VAL A 231 7.95 -3.46 -7.17
CA VAL A 231 7.35 -2.16 -6.82
C VAL A 231 8.15 -1.33 -5.80
N VAL A 232 9.17 -1.92 -5.16
CA VAL A 232 10.06 -1.17 -4.23
C VAL A 232 11.32 -0.69 -4.95
N PHE A 233 11.79 -1.43 -5.97
CA PHE A 233 13.04 -1.14 -6.69
C PHE A 233 12.83 -0.48 -8.06
N ASP A 234 11.58 -0.20 -8.47
CA ASP A 234 11.25 0.52 -9.70
C ASP A 234 11.70 1.99 -9.68
N GLN A 235 11.99 2.52 -8.49
CA GLN A 235 12.51 3.86 -8.27
C GLN A 235 13.73 3.89 -7.34
N PRO A 236 14.58 4.95 -7.41
CA PRO A 236 15.74 5.06 -6.55
C PRO A 236 15.33 5.24 -5.08
N PHE A 237 16.12 4.64 -4.19
CA PHE A 237 16.00 4.87 -2.76
C PHE A 237 16.28 6.36 -2.42
N PRO A 238 15.64 6.91 -1.38
CA PRO A 238 15.86 8.29 -0.96
C PRO A 238 17.34 8.61 -0.72
N ARG A 239 17.77 9.84 -1.06
CA ARG A 239 19.14 10.30 -0.81
C ARG A 239 19.54 10.23 0.66
N THR A 240 18.56 10.33 1.56
CA THR A 240 18.70 10.27 3.01
C THR A 240 18.54 8.86 3.56
N TRP A 241 18.36 7.82 2.74
CA TRP A 241 18.30 6.45 3.24
C TRP A 241 19.67 6.05 3.84
N PRO A 242 19.71 5.39 5.02
CA PRO A 242 18.55 4.96 5.81
C PRO A 242 17.97 6.07 6.70
N HIS A 243 18.76 7.08 7.07
CA HIS A 243 18.32 8.33 7.71
C HIS A 243 19.38 9.44 7.55
N HIS A 244 19.00 10.69 7.79
CA HIS A 244 19.86 11.87 7.61
C HIS A 244 21.04 11.97 8.60
N GLN A 245 21.08 11.13 9.64
CA GLN A 245 22.10 11.16 10.70
C GLN A 245 23.30 10.26 10.44
N VAL A 246 23.42 9.64 9.26
CA VAL A 246 24.59 8.84 8.86
C VAL A 246 25.12 9.30 7.52
N ALA A 247 26.44 9.26 7.31
CA ALA A 247 27.01 9.53 6.00
C ALA A 247 26.74 8.35 5.06
N ARG A 248 26.37 8.62 3.80
CA ARG A 248 26.04 7.57 2.84
C ARG A 248 27.19 6.57 2.61
N ASN A 249 28.43 7.03 2.67
CA ASN A 249 29.61 6.18 2.45
C ASN A 249 29.88 5.22 3.61
N ASP A 250 29.29 5.46 4.78
CA ASP A 250 29.45 4.61 5.96
C ASP A 250 28.45 3.46 5.97
N VAL A 251 27.36 3.55 5.19
CA VAL A 251 26.29 2.56 5.18
C VAL A 251 26.66 1.39 4.26
N PRO A 252 26.65 0.13 4.73
CA PRO A 252 26.86 -1.02 3.87
C PRO A 252 25.85 -1.05 2.71
N PHE A 253 26.38 -1.18 1.50
CA PHE A 253 25.58 -1.10 0.28
C PHE A 253 25.98 -2.20 -0.70
N ASP A 254 24.97 -2.83 -1.26
CA ASP A 254 25.11 -3.81 -2.34
C ASP A 254 24.31 -3.36 -3.58
N SER A 255 24.96 -3.45 -4.74
CA SER A 255 24.38 -3.09 -6.04
C SER A 255 23.68 -4.26 -6.73
N ALA A 256 23.63 -5.44 -6.09
CA ALA A 256 22.99 -6.65 -6.62
C ALA A 256 21.58 -6.37 -7.15
N LEU A 257 21.29 -7.01 -8.29
CA LEU A 257 20.02 -6.91 -8.99
C LEU A 257 18.87 -7.46 -8.13
N PRO A 258 17.64 -6.96 -8.32
CA PRO A 258 16.47 -7.49 -7.61
C PRO A 258 16.27 -9.01 -7.78
N SER A 259 16.63 -9.60 -8.93
CA SER A 259 16.54 -11.06 -9.13
C SER A 259 17.46 -11.85 -8.20
N SER A 260 18.71 -11.40 -8.02
CA SER A 260 19.64 -12.01 -7.07
C SER A 260 19.17 -11.87 -5.62
N ARG A 261 18.62 -10.72 -5.25
CA ARG A 261 18.06 -10.46 -3.91
C ARG A 261 16.80 -11.31 -3.63
N PHE A 262 15.95 -11.46 -4.64
CA PHE A 262 14.81 -12.37 -4.59
C PHE A 262 15.26 -13.81 -4.33
N ALA A 263 16.23 -14.32 -5.10
CA ALA A 263 16.74 -15.67 -4.91
C ALA A 263 17.39 -15.87 -3.53
N GLU A 264 18.14 -14.88 -3.04
CA GLU A 264 18.73 -14.89 -1.70
C GLU A 264 17.66 -15.06 -0.61
N MET A 265 16.59 -14.26 -0.65
CA MET A 265 15.51 -14.34 0.32
C MET A 265 14.77 -15.69 0.25
N VAL A 266 14.54 -16.21 -0.96
CA VAL A 266 13.94 -17.55 -1.14
C VAL A 266 14.87 -18.64 -0.58
N ASN A 267 16.18 -18.53 -0.78
CA ASN A 267 17.15 -19.48 -0.23
C ASN A 267 17.20 -19.43 1.31
N ALA A 268 17.12 -18.24 1.89
CA ALA A 268 17.01 -18.06 3.34
C ALA A 268 15.72 -18.71 3.89
N HIS A 269 14.60 -18.57 3.17
CA HIS A 269 13.35 -19.26 3.53
C HIS A 269 13.50 -20.79 3.48
N LYS A 270 13.98 -21.33 2.35
CA LYS A 270 14.19 -22.78 2.17
C LYS A 270 15.16 -23.37 3.21
N SER A 271 16.12 -22.57 3.66
CA SER A 271 17.09 -22.94 4.70
C SER A 271 16.57 -22.72 6.14
N ARG A 272 15.28 -22.36 6.30
CA ARG A 272 14.61 -22.13 7.60
C ARG A 272 15.28 -21.03 8.44
N GLN A 273 15.81 -20.00 7.77
CA GLN A 273 16.45 -18.85 8.42
C GLN A 273 15.49 -17.67 8.63
N LEU A 274 14.25 -17.76 8.13
CA LEU A 274 13.22 -16.72 8.27
C LEU A 274 12.18 -17.08 9.34
N GLU A 275 11.59 -16.06 9.94
CA GLU A 275 10.56 -16.17 10.98
C GLU A 275 9.12 -16.15 10.40
N TYR A 276 9.00 -15.74 9.15
CA TYR A 276 7.78 -15.86 8.34
C TYR A 276 8.07 -16.66 7.07
N ASP A 277 7.04 -17.39 6.62
CA ASP A 277 6.98 -17.91 5.26
C ASP A 277 6.60 -16.76 4.30
N PRO A 278 7.49 -16.33 3.39
CA PRO A 278 7.18 -15.25 2.45
C PRO A 278 5.99 -15.56 1.53
N THR A 279 5.63 -16.83 1.30
CA THR A 279 4.47 -17.17 0.45
C THR A 279 3.14 -16.88 1.14
N GLN A 280 3.14 -16.68 2.47
CA GLN A 280 1.94 -16.38 3.25
C GLN A 280 1.75 -14.88 3.49
N LEU A 281 2.72 -14.05 3.08
CA LEU A 281 2.65 -12.60 3.21
C LEU A 281 2.14 -11.96 1.93
N SER A 282 1.32 -10.93 2.09
CA SER A 282 0.86 -10.10 0.98
C SER A 282 1.97 -9.22 0.43
N VAL A 283 1.84 -8.72 -0.80
CA VAL A 283 2.77 -7.71 -1.36
C VAL A 283 2.86 -6.48 -0.43
N THR A 284 1.74 -6.09 0.19
CA THR A 284 1.68 -4.96 1.14
C THR A 284 2.53 -5.18 2.38
N GLU A 285 2.69 -6.43 2.84
CA GLU A 285 3.55 -6.76 3.99
C GLU A 285 5.00 -6.96 3.53
N LEU A 286 5.21 -7.64 2.39
CA LEU A 286 6.54 -7.96 1.87
C LEU A 286 7.35 -6.73 1.46
N LYS A 287 6.70 -5.62 1.07
CA LYS A 287 7.43 -4.37 0.78
C LYS A 287 8.20 -3.83 2.00
N PHE A 288 7.76 -4.14 3.22
CA PHE A 288 8.45 -3.79 4.48
C PHE A 288 9.51 -4.82 4.90
N VAL A 289 9.76 -5.83 4.06
CA VAL A 289 10.85 -6.79 4.21
C VAL A 289 11.99 -6.43 3.25
N VAL A 290 11.65 -6.13 2.00
CA VAL A 290 12.62 -6.03 0.89
C VAL A 290 13.25 -4.65 0.71
N ASP A 291 12.81 -3.65 1.47
CA ASP A 291 13.16 -2.24 1.32
C ASP A 291 14.51 -1.85 1.93
N HIS A 292 15.55 -2.58 1.54
CA HIS A 292 16.92 -2.28 1.90
C HIS A 292 17.89 -2.69 0.79
N ARG A 293 19.09 -2.11 0.84
CA ARG A 293 20.21 -2.47 -0.05
C ARG A 293 21.41 -3.07 0.67
N LEU A 294 21.21 -3.55 1.89
CA LEU A 294 22.25 -4.24 2.65
C LEU A 294 22.85 -5.43 1.86
N PRO A 295 24.18 -5.66 1.97
CA PRO A 295 24.84 -6.82 1.40
C PRO A 295 24.45 -8.09 2.14
N LYS A 296 24.59 -9.25 1.47
CA LYS A 296 24.29 -10.56 2.05
C LYS A 296 25.03 -10.81 3.37
N SER A 297 26.28 -10.34 3.50
CA SER A 297 27.06 -10.48 4.73
C SER A 297 26.39 -9.85 5.95
N GLU A 298 25.73 -8.70 5.78
CA GLU A 298 24.99 -8.03 6.86
C GLU A 298 23.72 -8.82 7.23
N LEU A 299 23.03 -9.37 6.24
CA LEU A 299 21.82 -10.18 6.45
C LEU A 299 22.14 -11.49 7.16
N ASP A 300 23.19 -12.18 6.74
CA ASP A 300 23.68 -13.41 7.37
C ASP A 300 24.11 -13.12 8.81
N TRP A 301 24.92 -12.06 9.01
CA TRP A 301 25.35 -11.64 10.33
C TRP A 301 24.14 -11.38 11.24
N ALA A 302 23.10 -10.71 10.76
CA ALA A 302 21.90 -10.43 11.56
C ALA A 302 21.14 -11.72 11.90
N ARG A 303 20.96 -12.64 10.95
CA ARG A 303 20.30 -13.94 11.16
C ARG A 303 21.03 -14.79 12.21
N GLU A 304 22.36 -14.73 12.21
CA GLU A 304 23.21 -15.48 13.14
C GLU A 304 23.33 -14.82 14.50
N SER A 305 23.57 -13.51 14.54
CA SER A 305 23.91 -12.74 15.75
C SER A 305 22.70 -12.31 16.56
N VAL A 306 21.52 -12.19 15.94
CA VAL A 306 20.27 -11.78 16.60
C VAL A 306 19.44 -13.00 16.95
N LYS A 307 19.50 -13.38 18.24
CA LYS A 307 18.81 -14.57 18.77
C LYS A 307 17.31 -14.35 19.04
N LEU A 308 16.85 -13.09 19.05
CA LEU A 308 15.44 -12.76 19.28
C LEU A 308 14.57 -13.34 18.17
N ARG A 309 13.49 -14.01 18.58
CA ARG A 309 12.44 -14.56 17.71
C ARG A 309 11.29 -13.57 17.58
N ARG A 310 10.41 -13.79 16.59
CA ARG A 310 9.26 -12.93 16.30
C ARG A 310 8.41 -12.59 17.54
N ALA A 311 8.12 -13.57 18.39
CA ALA A 311 7.24 -13.39 19.55
C ALA A 311 7.78 -12.39 20.60
N SER A 312 9.10 -12.18 20.63
CA SER A 312 9.83 -11.34 21.58
C SER A 312 10.60 -10.22 20.90
N PHE A 313 10.28 -9.93 19.63
CA PHE A 313 11.09 -9.06 18.80
C PHE A 313 11.00 -7.59 19.22
N ASP A 314 9.96 -7.22 19.98
CA ASP A 314 9.81 -5.91 20.64
C ASP A 314 11.02 -5.51 21.49
N LYS A 315 11.74 -6.49 22.05
CA LYS A 315 12.90 -6.27 22.93
C LYS A 315 14.19 -5.91 22.19
N ILE A 316 14.21 -5.98 20.86
CA ILE A 316 15.44 -5.75 20.08
C ILE A 316 15.93 -4.30 20.17
N PHE A 317 15.00 -3.34 20.27
CA PHE A 317 15.35 -1.93 20.38
C PHE A 317 16.21 -1.64 21.60
N SER A 318 15.81 -2.16 22.77
CA SER A 318 16.56 -2.01 24.02
C SER A 318 17.78 -2.92 24.13
N SER A 319 18.01 -3.81 23.16
CA SER A 319 19.22 -4.64 23.12
C SER A 319 20.48 -3.87 22.69
N ILE A 320 20.30 -2.71 22.07
CA ILE A 320 21.38 -1.79 21.70
C ILE A 320 21.60 -0.80 22.83
N LYS A 321 22.85 -0.71 23.31
CA LYS A 321 23.23 0.23 24.37
C LYS A 321 23.02 1.67 23.90
N TYR A 322 22.29 2.45 24.71
CA TYR A 322 22.07 3.87 24.41
C TYR A 322 23.34 4.70 24.61
N ASP A 323 23.75 5.43 23.59
CA ASP A 323 24.94 6.30 23.60
C ASP A 323 24.61 7.67 24.21
N ARG A 324 24.63 7.74 25.55
CA ARG A 324 24.40 8.98 26.31
C ARG A 324 25.42 10.08 26.00
N PRO A 325 26.74 9.79 25.91
CA PRO A 325 27.73 10.80 25.55
C PRO A 325 27.42 11.50 24.22
N ARG A 326 26.95 10.77 23.19
CA ARG A 326 26.52 11.41 21.93
C ARG A 326 25.35 12.37 22.12
N LEU A 327 24.33 11.97 22.88
CA LEU A 327 23.16 12.82 23.14
C LEU A 327 23.56 14.09 23.91
N GLU A 328 24.29 13.93 25.02
CA GLU A 328 24.71 15.03 25.89
C GLU A 328 25.66 16.01 25.18
N GLY A 329 26.51 15.50 24.27
CA GLY A 329 27.39 16.31 23.42
C GLY A 329 26.73 16.91 22.17
N GLY A 330 25.44 16.66 21.92
CA GLY A 330 24.76 17.10 20.70
C GLY A 330 25.30 16.48 19.40
N ILE A 331 25.94 15.30 19.49
CA ILE A 331 26.55 14.57 18.38
C ILE A 331 25.51 13.65 17.75
N PHE A 332 24.61 14.23 16.96
CA PHE A 332 23.53 13.49 16.32
C PHE A 332 24.00 12.66 15.13
N ARG A 333 25.00 13.14 14.38
CA ARG A 333 25.56 12.38 13.25
C ARG A 333 26.40 11.20 13.76
N TRP A 334 26.25 10.02 13.16
CA TRP A 334 27.05 8.84 13.47
C TRP A 334 28.55 9.16 13.38
N PRO A 335 29.30 9.05 14.49
CA PRO A 335 30.69 9.50 14.53
C PRO A 335 31.72 8.37 14.37
N TYR A 336 31.28 7.12 14.25
CA TYR A 336 32.14 5.94 14.39
C TYR A 336 32.60 5.34 13.05
N GLY A 337 32.37 6.02 11.93
CA GLY A 337 32.69 5.49 10.60
C GLY A 337 31.68 4.44 10.17
N ASP A 338 32.14 3.22 9.87
CA ASP A 338 31.30 2.11 9.40
C ASP A 338 29.98 1.97 10.17
N TYR A 339 28.88 1.91 9.44
CA TYR A 339 27.51 1.85 9.94
C TYR A 339 26.87 0.49 9.66
N SER A 340 27.63 -0.59 9.87
CA SER A 340 27.12 -1.96 9.86
C SER A 340 26.28 -2.28 11.10
N LEU A 341 25.44 -3.30 10.99
CA LEU A 341 24.66 -3.81 12.13
C LEU A 341 25.60 -4.32 13.25
N GLY A 342 26.76 -4.88 12.88
CA GLY A 342 27.82 -5.24 13.81
C GLY A 342 28.35 -4.04 14.58
N SER A 343 28.72 -2.97 13.87
CA SER A 343 29.22 -1.73 14.47
C SER A 343 28.21 -1.08 15.40
N ILE A 344 26.92 -1.01 15.02
CA ILE A 344 25.86 -0.47 15.90
C ILE A 344 25.70 -1.32 17.17
N LYS A 345 25.77 -2.65 17.06
CA LYS A 345 25.69 -3.55 18.23
C LYS A 345 26.88 -3.38 19.17
N GLU A 346 28.08 -3.17 18.64
CA GLU A 346 29.29 -3.00 19.44
C GLU A 346 29.37 -1.62 20.09
N LYS A 347 29.20 -0.55 19.32
CA LYS A 347 29.39 0.84 19.77
C LYS A 347 28.17 1.37 20.53
N GLY A 348 26.99 0.78 20.32
CA GLY A 348 25.73 1.36 20.74
C GLY A 348 25.28 2.47 19.79
N GLY A 349 24.25 3.20 20.18
CA GLY A 349 23.74 4.32 19.39
C GLY A 349 22.62 5.08 20.09
N ILE A 350 22.14 6.13 19.45
CA ILE A 350 20.94 6.87 19.89
C ILE A 350 19.69 6.27 19.23
N CYS A 351 18.52 6.85 19.50
CA CYS A 351 17.23 6.27 19.12
C CYS A 351 17.10 5.90 17.62
N VAL A 352 17.67 6.71 16.71
CA VAL A 352 17.63 6.41 15.27
C VAL A 352 18.46 5.18 14.90
N ASP A 353 19.60 4.98 15.55
CA ASP A 353 20.50 3.85 15.30
C ASP A 353 19.87 2.56 15.84
N GLN A 354 19.24 2.65 17.02
CA GLN A 354 18.48 1.53 17.62
C GLN A 354 17.30 1.13 16.72
N ALA A 355 16.54 2.10 16.21
CA ALA A 355 15.41 1.84 15.32
C ALA A 355 15.88 1.22 14.00
N TYR A 356 16.94 1.74 13.38
CA TYR A 356 17.52 1.20 12.15
C TYR A 356 18.02 -0.24 12.35
N PHE A 357 18.80 -0.51 13.40
CA PHE A 357 19.27 -1.85 13.73
C PHE A 357 18.10 -2.83 13.89
N SER A 358 17.08 -2.41 14.65
CA SER A 358 15.88 -3.22 14.92
C SER A 358 15.15 -3.59 13.63
N SER A 359 14.91 -2.60 12.76
CA SER A 359 14.24 -2.81 11.47
C SER A 359 15.06 -3.72 10.55
N MET A 360 16.35 -3.45 10.36
CA MET A 360 17.19 -4.25 9.46
C MET A 360 17.37 -5.69 9.95
N ALA A 361 17.55 -5.90 11.26
CA ALA A 361 17.59 -7.24 11.83
C ALA A 361 16.28 -8.00 11.63
N GLY A 362 15.14 -7.32 11.72
CA GLY A 362 13.83 -7.92 11.44
C GLY A 362 13.70 -8.34 9.97
N LYS A 363 14.06 -7.44 9.05
CA LYS A 363 14.03 -7.68 7.60
C LYS A 363 14.93 -8.85 7.20
N ALA A 364 16.14 -8.93 7.76
CA ALA A 364 17.05 -10.06 7.55
C ALA A 364 16.42 -11.40 7.94
N LYS A 365 15.59 -11.42 8.99
CA LYS A 365 14.84 -12.59 9.46
C LYS A 365 13.47 -12.76 8.79
N GLY A 366 13.16 -11.99 7.75
CA GLY A 366 11.88 -12.06 7.04
C GLY A 366 10.69 -11.49 7.81
N ILE A 367 10.92 -10.70 8.86
CA ILE A 367 9.87 -10.00 9.61
C ILE A 367 9.63 -8.63 8.95
N PRO A 368 8.41 -8.32 8.49
CA PRO A 368 8.07 -6.97 8.05
C PRO A 368 8.30 -5.96 9.17
N THR A 369 9.10 -4.93 8.93
CA THR A 369 9.39 -3.88 9.91
C THR A 369 9.36 -2.49 9.29
N LEU A 370 9.13 -1.51 10.15
CA LEU A 370 9.05 -0.11 9.77
C LEU A 370 9.68 0.76 10.85
N THR A 371 10.31 1.84 10.42
CA THR A 371 10.93 2.82 11.31
C THR A 371 10.01 4.03 11.41
N PHE A 372 9.79 4.49 12.64
CA PHE A 372 9.02 5.69 12.93
C PHE A 372 9.94 6.81 13.40
N VAL A 373 9.55 8.04 13.06
CA VAL A 373 10.05 9.26 13.69
C VAL A 373 8.89 10.10 14.19
N GLY A 374 9.04 10.72 15.34
CA GLY A 374 8.02 11.57 15.94
C GLY A 374 8.63 12.66 16.80
N GLN A 375 7.85 13.70 17.05
CA GLN A 375 8.27 14.85 17.85
C GLN A 375 7.43 14.89 19.12
N GLY A 376 8.11 14.86 20.25
CA GLY A 376 7.51 14.86 21.58
C GLY A 376 7.91 16.10 22.38
N SER A 377 7.56 16.09 23.66
CA SER A 377 7.83 17.20 24.57
C SER A 377 9.33 17.52 24.71
N GLY A 378 10.19 16.50 24.72
CA GLY A 378 11.65 16.63 24.88
C GLY A 378 12.46 16.65 23.58
N GLY A 379 11.84 16.53 22.41
CA GLY A 379 12.56 16.49 21.14
C GLY A 379 12.08 15.42 20.15
N GLY A 380 12.81 15.30 19.04
CA GLY A 380 12.60 14.25 18.05
C GLY A 380 13.07 12.90 18.58
N HIS A 381 12.33 11.85 18.24
CA HIS A 381 12.63 10.46 18.62
C HIS A 381 12.34 9.52 17.47
N ALA A 382 13.09 8.42 17.42
CA ALA A 382 12.90 7.36 16.46
C ALA A 382 12.66 6.04 17.19
N TRP A 383 11.73 5.24 16.67
CA TRP A 383 11.41 3.92 17.19
C TRP A 383 11.04 3.00 16.02
N PHE A 384 10.67 1.75 16.29
CA PHE A 384 10.33 0.82 15.23
C PHE A 384 9.01 0.10 15.51
N GLY A 385 8.43 -0.43 14.44
CA GLY A 385 7.31 -1.36 14.48
C GLY A 385 7.60 -2.60 13.67
N PHE A 386 6.86 -3.67 13.96
CA PHE A 386 6.99 -4.94 13.25
C PHE A 386 5.67 -5.71 13.19
N LEU A 387 5.54 -6.57 12.19
CA LEU A 387 4.43 -7.52 12.11
C LEU A 387 4.67 -8.67 13.10
N LYS A 388 3.91 -8.69 14.20
CA LYS A 388 4.07 -9.70 15.26
C LYS A 388 3.31 -10.98 14.97
N ASN A 389 2.11 -10.85 14.41
CA ASN A 389 1.29 -11.94 13.89
C ASN A 389 0.68 -11.48 12.56
N PRO A 390 0.22 -12.40 11.67
CA PRO A 390 -0.48 -12.03 10.44
C PRO A 390 -1.57 -10.97 10.71
N GLY A 391 -1.50 -9.84 9.99
CA GLY A 391 -2.41 -8.71 10.18
C GLY A 391 -2.34 -7.96 11.52
N ARG A 392 -1.39 -8.26 12.43
CA ARG A 392 -1.22 -7.58 13.73
C ARG A 392 0.17 -6.96 13.85
N TRP A 393 0.23 -5.66 13.65
CA TRP A 393 1.44 -4.85 13.82
C TRP A 393 1.58 -4.36 15.26
N GLU A 394 2.80 -4.40 15.79
CA GLU A 394 3.18 -3.65 17.00
C GLU A 394 3.94 -2.40 16.54
N THR A 395 3.41 -1.21 16.79
CA THR A 395 3.93 0.05 16.22
C THR A 395 4.69 0.94 17.20
N ASP A 396 4.74 0.58 18.48
CA ASP A 396 5.26 1.44 19.54
C ASP A 396 6.54 0.87 20.21
N CYS A 397 7.25 -0.02 19.53
CA CYS A 397 8.42 -0.68 20.10
C CYS A 397 9.58 0.32 20.23
N GLY A 398 9.88 0.72 21.47
CA GLY A 398 10.86 1.76 21.77
C GLY A 398 10.28 3.18 21.78
N ARG A 399 8.96 3.36 21.69
CA ARG A 399 8.30 4.67 21.83
C ARG A 399 8.22 5.05 23.31
N TYR A 400 8.69 6.26 23.65
CA TYR A 400 8.67 6.74 25.04
C TYR A 400 7.30 7.32 25.40
N GLU A 401 6.54 6.61 26.25
CA GLU A 401 5.18 7.01 26.64
C GLU A 401 5.12 8.39 27.31
N ASN A 402 6.15 8.76 28.06
CA ASN A 402 6.20 10.02 28.81
C ASN A 402 6.52 11.28 27.98
N GLN A 403 6.70 11.15 26.66
CA GLN A 403 7.07 12.24 25.77
C GLN A 403 5.89 12.78 24.93
N ASN A 404 4.68 12.25 25.14
CA ASN A 404 3.43 12.72 24.54
C ASN A 404 3.48 12.90 23.02
N TYR A 405 4.05 11.95 22.27
CA TYR A 405 4.08 11.99 20.81
C TYR A 405 2.65 11.93 20.24
N PRO A 406 2.18 12.93 19.47
CA PRO A 406 0.83 12.91 18.90
C PRO A 406 0.72 11.88 17.76
N VAL A 407 1.81 11.69 17.01
CA VAL A 407 1.89 10.82 15.85
C VAL A 407 3.30 10.23 15.68
N GLY A 408 3.38 9.07 15.04
CA GLY A 408 4.62 8.49 14.53
C GLY A 408 4.60 8.42 13.02
N ASN A 409 5.61 8.98 12.37
CA ASN A 409 5.72 9.03 10.93
C ASN A 409 6.61 7.89 10.41
N ALA A 410 6.07 7.02 9.58
CA ALA A 410 6.82 6.00 8.84
C ALA A 410 6.82 6.30 7.34
N ILE A 411 7.71 5.65 6.59
CA ILE A 411 7.79 5.77 5.13
C ILE A 411 7.21 4.52 4.48
N ASP A 412 6.36 4.70 3.47
CA ASP A 412 5.91 3.64 2.57
C ASP A 412 7.06 3.26 1.65
N PRO A 413 7.58 2.01 1.70
CA PRO A 413 8.72 1.63 0.87
C PRO A 413 8.44 1.55 -0.63
N GLN A 414 7.18 1.42 -1.02
CA GLN A 414 6.81 1.43 -2.43
C GLN A 414 6.90 2.84 -3.02
N ARG A 415 6.44 3.86 -2.27
CA ARG A 415 6.37 5.25 -2.74
C ARG A 415 7.52 6.14 -2.24
N TRP A 416 8.24 5.67 -1.23
CA TRP A 416 9.21 6.43 -0.44
C TRP A 416 8.67 7.76 0.12
N LYS A 417 7.38 7.76 0.49
CA LYS A 417 6.65 8.90 1.07
C LYS A 417 6.11 8.54 2.44
N LEU A 418 5.76 9.56 3.23
CA LEU A 418 5.15 9.36 4.54
C LEU A 418 3.85 8.55 4.41
N ILE A 419 3.72 7.54 5.28
CA ILE A 419 2.49 6.79 5.49
C ILE A 419 1.55 7.70 6.29
N THR A 420 0.34 7.87 5.80
CA THR A 420 -0.71 8.58 6.54
C THR A 420 -1.21 7.74 7.72
N ASP A 421 -1.76 8.35 8.76
CA ASP A 421 -2.30 7.62 9.92
C ASP A 421 -3.35 6.58 9.54
N ASP A 422 -4.13 6.86 8.49
CA ASP A 422 -5.12 5.92 7.97
C ASP A 422 -4.49 4.72 7.28
N GLU A 423 -3.51 4.95 6.41
CA GLU A 423 -2.75 3.87 5.78
C GLU A 423 -2.04 3.01 6.81
N LEU A 424 -1.51 3.62 7.88
CA LEU A 424 -0.91 2.92 9.00
C LEU A 424 -1.96 2.11 9.78
N GLY A 425 -3.14 2.69 10.02
CA GLY A 425 -4.26 1.99 10.64
C GLY A 425 -4.76 0.81 9.80
N ALA A 426 -4.87 0.98 8.49
CA ALA A 426 -5.25 -0.08 7.54
C ALA A 426 -4.19 -1.19 7.49
N LEU A 427 -2.90 -0.82 7.52
CA LEU A 427 -1.79 -1.74 7.65
C LEU A 427 -1.89 -2.53 8.97
N ALA A 428 -2.12 -1.83 10.09
CA ALA A 428 -2.24 -2.41 11.43
C ALA A 428 -3.45 -3.34 11.59
N ARG A 429 -4.53 -3.13 10.83
CA ARG A 429 -5.73 -3.99 10.77
C ARG A 429 -5.64 -5.10 9.71
N GLY A 430 -4.58 -5.14 8.91
CA GLY A 430 -4.40 -6.12 7.84
C GLY A 430 -5.42 -5.97 6.69
N GLU A 431 -5.94 -4.77 6.44
CA GLU A 431 -7.09 -4.55 5.56
C GLU A 431 -6.80 -4.77 4.07
N LYS A 432 -5.54 -4.84 3.65
CA LYS A 432 -5.13 -4.87 2.23
C LYS A 432 -5.24 -6.24 1.54
N ASN A 433 -5.74 -7.28 2.22
CA ASN A 433 -6.21 -8.52 1.58
C ASN A 433 -7.63 -8.33 1.01
N LEU A 434 -7.80 -7.32 0.14
CA LEU A 434 -9.10 -6.87 -0.35
C LEU A 434 -9.71 -7.92 -1.28
N THR A 435 -10.81 -8.55 -0.85
CA THR A 435 -11.64 -9.42 -1.67
C THR A 435 -13.06 -8.85 -1.78
N GLY A 436 -13.89 -9.43 -2.65
CA GLY A 436 -15.28 -9.00 -2.82
C GLY A 436 -15.41 -7.55 -3.31
N PHE A 437 -16.30 -6.78 -2.68
CA PHE A 437 -16.61 -5.40 -3.11
C PHE A 437 -15.39 -4.47 -3.09
N ARG A 438 -14.47 -4.64 -2.14
CA ARG A 438 -13.27 -3.80 -2.07
C ARG A 438 -12.28 -4.09 -3.19
N GLY A 439 -12.15 -5.36 -3.62
CA GLY A 439 -11.39 -5.70 -4.81
C GLY A 439 -11.98 -5.05 -6.06
N LYS A 440 -13.31 -5.10 -6.21
CA LYS A 440 -14.01 -4.44 -7.33
C LYS A 440 -13.80 -2.91 -7.33
N ALA A 441 -13.64 -2.28 -6.17
CA ALA A 441 -13.33 -0.85 -6.09
C ALA A 441 -11.96 -0.51 -6.72
N VAL A 442 -10.96 -1.38 -6.56
CA VAL A 442 -9.64 -1.24 -7.21
C VAL A 442 -9.79 -1.29 -8.72
N ASP A 443 -10.60 -2.22 -9.24
CA ASP A 443 -10.83 -2.35 -10.68
C ASP A 443 -11.48 -1.09 -11.29
N TYR A 444 -12.49 -0.53 -10.62
CA TYR A 444 -13.12 0.73 -11.05
C TYR A 444 -12.16 1.91 -10.98
N PHE A 445 -11.30 1.96 -9.97
CA PHE A 445 -10.29 3.01 -9.85
C PHE A 445 -9.26 2.92 -10.96
N ALA A 446 -8.72 1.73 -11.23
CA ALA A 446 -7.81 1.48 -12.34
C ALA A 446 -8.46 1.82 -13.69
N TRP A 447 -9.73 1.49 -13.88
CA TRP A 447 -10.49 1.88 -15.08
C TRP A 447 -10.60 3.39 -15.25
N ALA A 448 -10.81 4.14 -14.15
CA ALA A 448 -10.78 5.59 -14.19
C ALA A 448 -9.41 6.11 -14.62
N GLN A 449 -8.32 5.61 -14.01
CA GLN A 449 -6.95 6.02 -14.29
C GLN A 449 -6.52 5.73 -15.74
N ALA A 450 -7.02 4.66 -16.35
CA ALA A 450 -6.81 4.37 -17.78
C ALA A 450 -7.60 5.28 -18.73
N ASN A 451 -8.55 6.07 -18.21
CA ASN A 451 -9.47 6.89 -18.98
C ASN A 451 -9.64 8.31 -18.41
N PRO A 452 -8.56 9.08 -18.15
CA PRO A 452 -8.61 10.34 -17.41
C PRO A 452 -9.38 11.46 -18.13
N LYS A 453 -9.51 11.37 -19.45
CA LYS A 453 -10.23 12.34 -20.30
C LYS A 453 -11.65 11.90 -20.64
N ALA A 454 -12.08 10.71 -20.21
CA ALA A 454 -13.40 10.21 -20.57
C ALA A 454 -14.50 10.88 -19.74
N ASN A 455 -15.67 11.09 -20.36
CA ASN A 455 -16.83 11.67 -19.67
C ASN A 455 -17.29 10.84 -18.45
N PHE A 456 -16.98 9.53 -18.43
CA PHE A 456 -17.28 8.62 -17.33
C PHE A 456 -16.18 8.54 -16.26
N TYR A 457 -15.11 9.34 -16.36
CA TYR A 457 -13.99 9.31 -15.42
C TYR A 457 -14.47 9.46 -13.97
N ARG A 458 -15.20 10.55 -13.69
CA ARG A 458 -15.74 10.81 -12.36
C ARG A 458 -16.74 9.75 -11.91
N GLU A 459 -17.61 9.26 -12.80
CA GLU A 459 -18.55 8.18 -12.48
C GLU A 459 -17.79 6.93 -11.99
N SER A 460 -16.67 6.60 -12.63
CA SER A 460 -15.84 5.45 -12.26
C SER A 460 -15.23 5.63 -10.86
N LEU A 461 -14.73 6.82 -10.54
CA LEU A 461 -14.27 7.16 -9.19
C LEU A 461 -15.41 7.04 -8.16
N GLN A 462 -16.59 7.56 -8.49
CA GLN A 462 -17.77 7.50 -7.61
C GLN A 462 -18.20 6.06 -7.32
N ARG A 463 -18.17 5.18 -8.33
CA ARG A 463 -18.43 3.75 -8.14
C ARG A 463 -17.37 3.10 -7.25
N ALA A 464 -16.09 3.40 -7.46
CA ALA A 464 -15.00 2.89 -6.62
C ALA A 464 -15.16 3.29 -5.15
N ARG A 465 -15.36 4.59 -4.85
CA ARG A 465 -15.56 5.04 -3.45
C ARG A 465 -16.88 4.58 -2.85
N THR A 466 -17.90 4.29 -3.65
CA THR A 466 -19.15 3.71 -3.12
C THR A 466 -18.93 2.27 -2.64
N LEU A 467 -18.15 1.50 -3.41
CA LEU A 467 -17.78 0.11 -3.07
C LEU A 467 -16.77 0.04 -1.92
N HIS A 468 -15.90 1.04 -1.81
CA HIS A 468 -14.92 1.17 -0.75
C HIS A 468 -14.89 2.62 -0.21
N PRO A 469 -15.78 2.99 0.72
CA PRO A 469 -15.86 4.36 1.25
C PRO A 469 -14.59 4.89 1.90
N ALA A 470 -13.73 4.02 2.44
CA ALA A 470 -12.45 4.39 3.02
C ALA A 470 -11.28 4.40 1.99
N TYR A 471 -11.53 4.31 0.68
CA TYR A 471 -10.46 4.25 -0.32
C TYR A 471 -9.96 5.66 -0.64
N ILE A 472 -8.99 6.12 0.14
CA ILE A 472 -8.52 7.52 0.17
C ILE A 472 -8.07 8.03 -1.20
N GLU A 473 -7.33 7.21 -1.93
CA GLU A 473 -6.76 7.58 -3.23
C GLU A 473 -7.87 7.93 -4.24
N VAL A 474 -8.97 7.18 -4.24
CA VAL A 474 -10.15 7.48 -5.06
C VAL A 474 -10.76 8.83 -4.69
N TRP A 475 -10.86 9.12 -3.39
CA TRP A 475 -11.38 10.40 -2.92
C TRP A 475 -10.47 11.55 -3.29
N LYS A 476 -9.15 11.41 -3.15
CA LYS A 476 -8.16 12.44 -3.54
C LYS A 476 -8.20 12.71 -5.04
N GLU A 477 -8.31 11.68 -5.86
CA GLU A 477 -8.46 11.83 -7.31
C GLU A 477 -9.78 12.51 -7.69
N GLU A 478 -10.90 12.18 -7.03
CA GLU A 478 -12.16 12.90 -7.27
C GLU A 478 -12.09 14.34 -6.76
N ALA A 479 -11.43 14.62 -5.63
CA ALA A 479 -11.23 15.97 -5.11
C ALA A 479 -10.48 16.86 -6.11
N ASN A 480 -9.38 16.34 -6.68
CA ASN A 480 -8.63 17.00 -7.75
C ASN A 480 -9.52 17.26 -8.97
N TRP A 481 -10.31 16.26 -9.38
CA TRP A 481 -11.24 16.41 -10.51
C TRP A 481 -12.30 17.48 -10.22
N VAL A 482 -12.91 17.48 -9.03
CA VAL A 482 -13.92 18.46 -8.59
C VAL A 482 -13.34 19.86 -8.60
N LYS A 483 -12.13 20.05 -8.04
CA LYS A 483 -11.44 21.34 -8.03
C LYS A 483 -11.24 21.92 -9.43
N ASN A 484 -10.90 21.07 -10.40
CA ASN A 484 -10.53 21.51 -11.75
C ASN A 484 -11.70 21.61 -12.72
N ASN A 485 -12.80 20.88 -12.49
CA ASN A 485 -13.90 20.75 -13.46
C ASN A 485 -15.25 21.27 -12.96
N ILE A 486 -15.43 21.47 -11.64
CA ILE A 486 -16.69 21.94 -11.07
C ILE A 486 -16.59 23.40 -10.68
N SER A 487 -17.38 24.24 -11.34
CA SER A 487 -17.52 25.66 -11.01
C SER A 487 -18.65 25.95 -10.02
N ASP A 488 -19.66 25.07 -9.92
CA ASP A 488 -20.76 25.25 -8.95
C ASP A 488 -20.26 25.01 -7.53
N LEU A 489 -20.19 26.08 -6.75
CA LEU A 489 -19.76 26.06 -5.35
C LEU A 489 -20.65 25.19 -4.46
N ARG A 490 -21.94 25.05 -4.79
CA ARG A 490 -22.85 24.14 -4.04
C ARG A 490 -22.45 22.69 -4.25
N GLU A 491 -22.03 22.34 -5.46
CA GLU A 491 -21.56 21.00 -5.77
C GLU A 491 -20.20 20.73 -5.12
N LYS A 492 -19.26 21.68 -5.17
CA LYS A 492 -17.99 21.58 -4.41
C LYS A 492 -18.25 21.36 -2.92
N ARG A 493 -19.16 22.13 -2.31
CA ARG A 493 -19.56 21.97 -0.91
C ARG A 493 -20.11 20.58 -0.63
N ASN A 494 -21.04 20.08 -1.47
CA ASN A 494 -21.64 18.75 -1.31
C ASN A 494 -20.58 17.63 -1.37
N PHE A 495 -19.55 17.77 -2.21
CA PHE A 495 -18.43 16.84 -2.26
C PHE A 495 -17.67 16.82 -0.92
N TRP A 496 -17.31 17.99 -0.38
CA TRP A 496 -16.59 18.07 0.89
C TRP A 496 -17.44 17.63 2.09
N ASP A 497 -18.76 17.85 2.06
CA ASP A 497 -19.67 17.27 3.06
C ASP A 497 -19.66 15.74 3.02
N ALA A 498 -19.65 15.14 1.82
CA ALA A 498 -19.55 13.70 1.65
C ALA A 498 -18.18 13.15 2.11
N TRP A 499 -17.10 13.89 1.82
CA TRP A 499 -15.75 13.58 2.32
C TRP A 499 -15.72 13.55 3.85
N LEU A 500 -16.27 14.59 4.50
CA LEU A 500 -16.32 14.67 5.96
C LEU A 500 -17.14 13.55 6.59
N LYS A 501 -18.19 13.09 5.90
CA LYS A 501 -18.94 11.91 6.32
C LYS A 501 -18.10 10.64 6.24
N ALA A 502 -17.37 10.44 5.14
CA ALA A 502 -16.54 9.26 4.92
C ALA A 502 -15.36 9.19 5.90
N PHE A 503 -14.75 10.33 6.22
CA PHE A 503 -13.51 10.40 7.00
C PHE A 503 -13.69 11.04 8.38
N SER A 504 -14.90 11.02 8.93
CA SER A 504 -15.21 11.62 10.23
C SER A 504 -14.37 11.09 11.40
N ASN A 505 -13.85 9.87 11.28
CA ASN A 505 -13.01 9.19 12.28
C ASN A 505 -11.51 9.22 11.95
N THR A 506 -11.11 9.75 10.79
CA THR A 506 -9.70 9.86 10.39
C THR A 506 -9.28 11.31 10.50
N VAL A 507 -8.56 11.66 11.57
CA VAL A 507 -8.34 13.06 11.97
C VAL A 507 -7.69 13.89 10.86
N ASP A 508 -6.61 13.42 10.23
CA ASP A 508 -5.93 14.14 9.15
C ASP A 508 -6.86 14.46 7.97
N LEU A 509 -7.58 13.45 7.48
CA LEU A 509 -8.48 13.59 6.34
C LEU A 509 -9.71 14.43 6.69
N LYS A 510 -10.18 14.35 7.93
CA LYS A 510 -11.25 15.23 8.42
C LYS A 510 -10.81 16.69 8.38
N ILE A 511 -9.59 16.98 8.85
CA ILE A 511 -9.04 18.34 8.80
C ILE A 511 -8.89 18.79 7.34
N GLU A 512 -8.35 17.94 6.46
CA GLU A 512 -8.27 18.23 5.01
C GLU A 512 -9.64 18.61 4.44
N GLY A 513 -10.68 17.82 4.72
CA GLY A 513 -12.05 18.12 4.29
C GLY A 513 -12.61 19.41 4.91
N GLN A 514 -12.31 19.69 6.18
CA GLN A 514 -12.75 20.90 6.86
C GLN A 514 -12.10 22.15 6.26
N LYS A 515 -10.79 22.09 5.94
CA LYS A 515 -10.08 23.20 5.30
C LYS A 515 -10.66 23.53 3.95
N ASN A 516 -10.77 22.52 3.07
CA ASN A 516 -11.33 22.74 1.73
C ASN A 516 -12.81 23.19 1.78
N LEU A 517 -13.58 22.70 2.76
CA LEU A 517 -14.95 23.18 2.96
C LEU A 517 -14.98 24.65 3.41
N ALA A 518 -14.07 25.07 4.29
CA ALA A 518 -13.94 26.47 4.70
C ALA A 518 -13.60 27.37 3.51
N ASP A 519 -12.68 26.94 2.65
CA ASP A 519 -12.30 27.68 1.44
C ASP A 519 -13.48 27.82 0.46
N VAL A 520 -14.29 26.77 0.30
CA VAL A 520 -15.54 26.87 -0.48
C VAL A 520 -16.51 27.86 0.14
N TYR A 521 -16.65 27.92 1.46
CA TYR A 521 -17.50 28.93 2.12
C TYR A 521 -17.00 30.35 1.92
N ASP A 522 -15.68 30.58 1.89
CA ASP A 522 -15.10 31.87 1.54
C ASP A 522 -15.43 32.25 0.08
N GLU A 523 -15.24 31.32 -0.88
CA GLU A 523 -15.62 31.51 -2.29
C GLU A 523 -17.12 31.82 -2.44
N MET A 524 -17.97 31.25 -1.58
CA MET A 524 -19.41 31.51 -1.54
C MET A 524 -19.78 32.86 -0.89
N GLY A 525 -18.82 33.63 -0.39
CA GLY A 525 -19.06 34.90 0.30
C GLY A 525 -19.58 34.73 1.73
N ASN A 526 -19.27 33.62 2.40
CA ASN A 526 -19.66 33.32 3.79
C ASN A 526 -18.45 33.12 4.73
N PRO A 527 -17.63 34.17 4.95
CA PRO A 527 -16.40 34.06 5.74
C PRO A 527 -16.64 33.71 7.21
N ARG A 528 -17.80 34.09 7.76
CA ARG A 528 -18.17 33.73 9.15
C ARG A 528 -18.25 32.21 9.33
N GLN A 529 -18.78 31.49 8.34
CA GLN A 529 -18.88 30.04 8.40
C GLN A 529 -17.50 29.38 8.18
N ALA A 530 -16.67 29.93 7.29
CA ALA A 530 -15.31 29.48 7.09
C ALA A 530 -14.47 29.61 8.37
N ASP A 531 -14.51 30.77 9.03
CA ASP A 531 -13.80 31.02 10.30
C ASP A 531 -14.28 30.11 11.43
N ARG A 532 -15.59 29.79 11.46
CA ARG A 532 -16.15 28.83 12.42
C ARG A 532 -15.54 27.44 12.22
N ILE A 533 -15.35 27.00 10.97
CA ILE A 533 -14.75 25.70 10.65
C ILE A 533 -13.26 25.69 11.03
N ARG A 534 -12.50 26.73 10.67
CA ARG A 534 -11.07 26.86 11.03
C ARG A 534 -10.85 26.86 12.54
N SER A 535 -11.69 27.58 13.28
CA SER A 535 -11.67 27.57 14.75
C SER A 535 -12.01 26.19 15.33
N LEU A 536 -12.93 25.46 14.68
CA LEU A 536 -13.33 24.12 15.10
C LEU A 536 -12.20 23.10 14.93
N ILE A 537 -11.41 23.20 13.84
CA ILE A 537 -10.21 22.35 13.63
C ILE A 537 -9.28 22.46 14.83
N VAL A 538 -8.90 23.68 15.21
CA VAL A 538 -7.99 23.91 16.35
C VAL A 538 -8.62 23.37 17.63
N LYS A 539 -9.90 23.65 17.89
CA LYS A 539 -10.59 23.23 19.13
C LYS A 539 -10.69 21.70 19.27
N GLN A 540 -11.00 20.98 18.19
CA GLN A 540 -11.21 19.53 18.24
C GLN A 540 -9.92 18.74 18.46
N ASN A 541 -8.76 19.32 18.12
CA ASN A 541 -7.50 18.59 18.05
C ASN A 541 -6.46 19.04 19.09
N ARG A 542 -6.86 19.83 20.10
CA ARG A 542 -5.92 20.40 21.10
C ARG A 542 -5.17 19.38 21.95
N SER A 543 -5.77 18.21 22.18
CA SER A 543 -5.23 17.19 23.10
C SER A 543 -4.67 15.95 22.39
N GLY A 544 -5.25 15.54 21.26
CA GLY A 544 -4.85 14.34 20.52
C GLY A 544 -3.84 14.64 19.41
N ARG A 545 -4.32 15.22 18.31
CA ARG A 545 -3.50 15.63 17.15
C ARG A 545 -3.13 17.11 17.23
N PHE A 546 -2.47 17.47 18.32
CA PHE A 546 -2.08 18.86 18.57
C PHE A 546 -1.06 19.36 17.54
N ASP A 547 -0.30 18.47 16.91
CA ASP A 547 0.55 18.77 15.74
C ASP A 547 -0.25 19.45 14.62
N LEU A 548 -1.41 18.89 14.26
CA LEU A 548 -2.28 19.45 13.23
C LEU A 548 -2.96 20.73 13.68
N ALA A 549 -3.37 20.79 14.96
CA ALA A 549 -3.99 21.97 15.54
C ALA A 549 -3.01 23.16 15.58
N ILE A 550 -1.73 22.90 15.90
CA ILE A 550 -0.65 23.88 15.88
C ILE A 550 -0.39 24.32 14.45
N LYS A 551 -0.28 23.39 13.49
CA LYS A 551 -0.09 23.72 12.08
C LYS A 551 -1.19 24.64 11.55
N GLU A 552 -2.45 24.32 11.82
CA GLU A 552 -3.60 25.13 11.40
C GLU A 552 -3.62 26.51 12.09
N GLY A 553 -3.36 26.56 13.40
CA GLY A 553 -3.30 27.82 14.13
C GLY A 553 -2.11 28.69 13.71
N ALA A 554 -0.97 28.08 13.39
CA ALA A 554 0.21 28.77 12.88
C ALA A 554 -0.07 29.39 11.51
N GLU A 555 -0.76 28.70 10.60
CA GLU A 555 -1.19 29.27 9.33
C GLU A 555 -2.05 30.53 9.52
N GLN A 556 -3.00 30.51 10.47
CA GLN A 556 -3.80 31.68 10.81
C GLN A 556 -2.96 32.84 11.36
N VAL A 557 -1.98 32.56 12.23
CA VAL A 557 -1.03 33.56 12.74
C VAL A 557 -0.20 34.16 11.60
N MET A 558 0.32 33.30 10.72
CA MET A 558 1.19 33.70 9.60
C MET A 558 0.45 34.49 8.53
N ASN A 559 -0.84 34.24 8.33
CA ASN A 559 -1.69 35.06 7.47
C ASN A 559 -1.83 36.49 8.02
N LEU A 560 -1.99 36.66 9.34
CA LEU A 560 -2.02 37.99 9.98
C LEU A 560 -0.67 38.72 9.89
N VAL A 561 0.43 37.99 10.08
CA VAL A 561 1.79 38.52 9.88
C VAL A 561 2.00 38.98 8.44
N SER A 562 1.60 38.17 7.47
CA SER A 562 1.72 38.51 6.04
C SER A 562 0.87 39.71 5.66
N ALA A 563 -0.30 39.87 6.28
CA ALA A 563 -1.16 41.05 6.17
C ALA A 563 -0.66 42.27 6.98
N LYS A 564 0.50 42.18 7.65
CA LYS A 564 1.07 43.21 8.53
C LYS A 564 0.14 43.63 9.67
N ASN A 565 -0.78 42.76 10.07
CA ASN A 565 -1.68 43.00 11.19
C ASN A 565 -1.03 42.52 12.50
N TRP A 566 -0.02 43.27 12.95
CA TRP A 566 0.87 42.86 14.04
C TRP A 566 0.16 42.58 15.36
N THR A 567 -0.76 43.46 15.77
CA THR A 567 -1.49 43.32 17.04
C THR A 567 -2.40 42.11 17.05
N SER A 568 -3.08 41.81 15.93
CA SER A 568 -3.87 40.59 15.83
C SER A 568 -2.99 39.35 15.78
N ALA A 569 -1.86 39.40 15.07
CA ALA A 569 -0.91 38.30 14.99
C ALA A 569 -0.33 37.94 16.36
N GLU A 570 0.08 38.94 17.15
CA GLU A 570 0.58 38.78 18.52
C GLU A 570 -0.48 38.14 19.42
N LYS A 571 -1.71 38.67 19.43
CA LYS A 571 -2.82 38.10 20.23
C LYS A 571 -3.14 36.65 19.83
N ALA A 572 -3.04 36.32 18.55
CA ALA A 572 -3.25 34.97 18.04
C ALA A 572 -2.10 34.03 18.47
N TYR A 573 -0.85 34.49 18.36
CA TYR A 573 0.33 33.78 18.84
C TYR A 573 0.24 33.48 20.34
N GLU A 574 -0.01 34.48 21.18
CA GLU A 574 -0.13 34.32 22.63
C GLU A 574 -1.25 33.34 23.02
N ARG A 575 -2.37 33.39 22.30
CA ARG A 575 -3.48 32.45 22.49
C ARG A 575 -3.03 31.02 22.19
N MET A 576 -2.34 30.81 21.07
CA MET A 576 -1.82 29.49 20.70
C MET A 576 -0.80 28.98 21.74
N VAL A 577 0.14 29.81 22.18
CA VAL A 577 1.10 29.43 23.23
C VAL A 577 0.37 28.97 24.49
N ARG A 578 -0.67 29.70 24.93
CA ARG A 578 -1.48 29.32 26.10
C ARG A 578 -2.28 28.04 25.87
N ASP A 579 -2.89 27.87 24.69
CA ASP A 579 -3.73 26.72 24.37
C ASP A 579 -2.93 25.39 24.37
N PHE A 580 -1.62 25.45 24.09
CA PHE A 580 -0.73 24.29 23.97
C PHE A 580 0.37 24.22 25.05
N GLU A 581 0.29 25.05 26.10
CA GLU A 581 1.38 25.23 27.07
C GLU A 581 1.74 23.94 27.85
N LYS A 582 0.85 22.95 27.90
CA LYS A 582 1.04 21.70 28.67
C LYS A 582 1.28 20.44 27.84
N THR A 583 1.07 20.49 26.52
CA THR A 583 0.93 19.27 25.71
C THR A 583 1.94 19.17 24.58
N ALA A 584 2.39 20.28 24.02
CA ALA A 584 3.01 20.27 22.70
C ALA A 584 4.54 20.34 22.67
N GLY A 585 5.19 20.94 23.69
CA GLY A 585 6.65 21.05 23.79
C GLY A 585 7.32 21.38 22.44
N GLY A 586 8.11 20.44 21.90
CA GLY A 586 8.82 20.61 20.64
C GLY A 586 7.93 20.88 19.41
N GLU A 587 6.73 20.31 19.32
CA GLU A 587 5.81 20.62 18.21
C GLU A 587 5.39 22.09 18.19
N LEU A 588 5.15 22.67 19.36
CA LEU A 588 4.85 24.10 19.45
C LEU A 588 6.06 24.95 19.10
N TYR A 589 7.26 24.51 19.50
CA TYR A 589 8.50 25.21 19.18
C TYR A 589 8.74 25.27 17.66
N TYR A 590 8.77 24.12 16.99
CA TYR A 590 9.07 24.07 15.56
C TYR A 590 7.89 24.47 14.68
N GLY A 591 6.65 24.19 15.10
CA GLY A 591 5.44 24.44 14.31
C GLY A 591 4.91 25.87 14.38
N LEU A 592 5.21 26.61 15.46
CA LEU A 592 4.71 27.97 15.65
C LEU A 592 5.80 28.96 16.07
N ILE A 593 6.51 28.70 17.17
CA ILE A 593 7.37 29.70 17.82
C ILE A 593 8.50 30.13 16.90
N ARG A 594 9.29 29.16 16.42
CA ARG A 594 10.43 29.43 15.55
C ARG A 594 10.00 30.12 14.24
N PRO A 595 9.04 29.59 13.46
CA PRO A 595 8.59 30.24 12.23
C PRO A 595 8.06 31.66 12.44
N TYR A 596 7.32 31.90 13.52
CA TYR A 596 6.78 33.22 13.85
C TYR A 596 7.90 34.22 14.14
N VAL A 597 8.85 33.85 15.00
CA VAL A 597 10.01 34.68 15.36
C VAL A 597 10.91 34.95 14.16
N GLU A 598 11.30 33.91 13.41
CA GLU A 598 12.13 34.05 12.20
C GLU A 598 11.46 34.98 11.18
N LYS A 599 10.13 34.86 11.02
CA LYS A 599 9.38 35.74 10.11
C LYS A 599 9.35 37.18 10.58
N LEU A 600 9.13 37.44 11.87
CA LEU A 600 9.18 38.79 12.43
C LEU A 600 10.56 39.43 12.22
N VAL A 601 11.64 38.70 12.48
CA VAL A 601 13.02 39.15 12.23
C VAL A 601 13.22 39.48 10.74
N SER A 602 12.74 38.62 9.83
CA SER A 602 12.84 38.87 8.38
C SER A 602 12.05 40.10 7.90
N MET A 603 11.08 40.58 8.69
CA MET A 603 10.25 41.76 8.43
C MET A 603 10.67 42.97 9.30
N ASP A 604 11.88 42.94 9.86
CA ASP A 604 12.46 43.98 10.71
C ASP A 604 11.62 44.32 11.97
N GLN A 605 10.86 43.33 12.47
CA GLN A 605 10.06 43.44 13.70
C GLN A 605 10.80 42.81 14.88
N LYS A 606 12.08 43.18 15.08
CA LYS A 606 12.97 42.58 16.10
C LYS A 606 12.41 42.71 17.53
N LYS A 607 11.78 43.85 17.86
CA LYS A 607 11.18 44.06 19.18
C LYS A 607 10.07 43.05 19.45
N GLN A 608 9.12 42.90 18.53
CA GLN A 608 8.05 41.91 18.67
C GLN A 608 8.58 40.47 18.72
N ALA A 609 9.67 40.18 18.02
CA ALA A 609 10.33 38.88 18.09
C ALA A 609 10.88 38.59 19.51
N LEU A 610 11.49 39.58 20.17
CA LEU A 610 11.93 39.47 21.57
C LEU A 610 10.75 39.32 22.52
N ASP A 611 9.71 40.14 22.36
CA ASP A 611 8.50 40.10 23.19
C ASP A 611 7.82 38.71 23.12
N ALA A 612 7.78 38.10 21.94
CA ALA A 612 7.25 36.75 21.71
C ALA A 612 8.04 35.65 22.45
N ILE A 613 9.38 35.77 22.50
CA ILE A 613 10.24 34.85 23.25
C ILE A 613 10.08 35.08 24.76
N GLU A 614 10.00 36.33 25.21
CA GLU A 614 9.82 36.64 26.63
C GLU A 614 8.48 36.11 27.15
N TYR A 615 7.41 36.29 26.38
CA TYR A 615 6.08 35.74 26.68
C TYR A 615 6.12 34.22 26.88
N LEU A 616 6.78 33.51 25.97
CA LEU A 616 6.96 32.07 26.03
C LEU A 616 7.73 31.64 27.29
N LYS A 617 8.87 32.29 27.57
CA LYS A 617 9.74 31.98 28.73
C LYS A 617 9.00 32.16 30.06
N LYS A 618 8.19 33.22 30.20
CA LYS A 618 7.36 33.48 31.40
C LYS A 618 6.38 32.34 31.71
N ARG A 619 5.93 31.61 30.69
CA ARG A 619 4.95 30.52 30.84
C ARG A 619 5.57 29.15 31.07
N LYS A 620 6.90 29.00 30.95
CA LYS A 620 7.61 27.71 31.11
C LYS A 620 7.04 26.60 30.21
N VAL A 621 6.70 26.97 28.97
CA VAL A 621 6.03 26.10 27.98
C VAL A 621 6.95 25.03 27.41
N LEU A 622 8.26 25.30 27.38
CA LEU A 622 9.28 24.41 26.83
C LEU A 622 10.24 23.96 27.93
N ASP A 623 10.71 22.72 27.85
CA ASP A 623 11.84 22.25 28.65
C ASP A 623 13.15 22.82 28.09
N LEU A 624 13.58 23.93 28.70
CA LEU A 624 14.85 24.60 28.39
C LEU A 624 15.95 24.21 29.37
N GLY A 625 15.85 23.04 30.01
CA GLY A 625 16.86 22.51 30.92
C GLY A 625 18.20 22.20 30.22
N PRO A 626 19.31 22.11 30.99
CA PRO A 626 20.62 21.75 30.44
C PRO A 626 20.59 20.40 29.69
N GLY A 627 21.09 20.37 28.46
CA GLY A 627 21.11 19.15 27.62
C GLY A 627 19.83 18.86 26.83
N SER A 628 18.78 19.68 26.97
CA SER A 628 17.59 19.59 26.11
C SER A 628 17.89 20.05 24.67
N ILE A 629 17.42 19.30 23.68
CA ILE A 629 17.54 19.66 22.25
C ILE A 629 16.88 21.02 21.99
N ILE A 630 15.74 21.27 22.64
CA ILE A 630 14.97 22.51 22.47
C ILE A 630 15.72 23.71 23.09
N ALA A 631 16.46 23.51 24.18
CA ALA A 631 17.28 24.57 24.76
C ALA A 631 18.36 25.05 23.79
N LEU A 632 19.09 24.10 23.19
CA LEU A 632 20.14 24.40 22.20
C LEU A 632 19.58 25.12 20.96
N GLU A 633 18.40 24.74 20.49
CA GLU A 633 17.75 25.39 19.36
C GLU A 633 17.21 26.78 19.71
N MET A 634 16.72 26.98 20.94
CA MET A 634 16.26 28.28 21.43
C MET A 634 17.41 29.30 21.47
N ASP A 635 18.59 28.88 21.92
CA ASP A 635 19.77 29.76 21.97
C ASP A 635 20.18 30.22 20.57
N LYS A 636 20.12 29.33 19.57
CA LYS A 636 20.35 29.68 18.16
C LYS A 636 19.31 30.69 17.66
N LEU A 637 18.04 30.48 17.97
CA LEU A 637 16.96 31.38 17.55
C LEU A 637 17.13 32.78 18.15
N ILE A 638 17.47 32.89 19.44
CA ILE A 638 17.76 34.18 20.09
C ILE A 638 18.96 34.88 19.42
N GLY A 639 19.99 34.11 19.07
CA GLY A 639 21.15 34.62 18.35
C GLY A 639 20.85 35.24 16.98
N GLN A 640 19.73 34.89 16.33
CA GLN A 640 19.31 35.49 15.06
C GLN A 640 18.59 36.84 15.21
N ILE A 641 18.10 37.16 16.40
CA ILE A 641 17.38 38.42 16.66
C ILE A 641 18.37 39.56 16.89
N ASN A 642 19.43 39.26 17.64
CA ASN A 642 20.56 40.16 17.89
C ASN A 642 21.26 40.45 16.56
#